data_AF-A0A7C7N755-F1
#
_entry.id   AF-A0A7C7N755-F1
#
_cell.length_a   1.000
_cell.length_b   1.000
_cell.length_c   1.000
_cell.angle_alpha   90.00
_cell.angle_beta   90.00
_cell.angle_gamma   90.00
#
_symmetry.space_group_name_H-M   'P 1'
#
loop_
_entity.id
_entity.type
_entity.pdbx_description
1 polymer ?
#
loop_
_entity_poly.entity_id
_entity_poly.type
_entity_poly.pdbx_seq_one_letter_code
_entity_poly.pdbx_strand_id
1 'polypeptide(L)'
;MKKIICVLLGALILAVYWKVQYHEFINYDDGRYITENKHVNSSFSKENFIWAFTHSHAANWHPVTWLSHILDVQLYGLNPKGHHLTSLTLHIANSLLLFLVFARMTGAIWKSLFVASLFAFHPINIESVAWAAERKNVLSAFFWLLTMWAYIRYVQKRNLARYSMVFLFFALGLMSKPMLVTLPFVLLLLDYWPLKRFEIARDQRIISGDTGNQIENKKKLLNLVFEKIPLVVLVVGSCIVTLLAQKSWGAVVSFEIVPLTTRVSNALISYFEYLEKMVWPTNFSVFYPYPTDELFIWKNLMSGLILTGTTIMALRLIRKAPYLAVGWFWYLGTLIPVIGLVQVGQQAMADRYAYIPLVGIFIIIAWGLPELLKNFPFRKKLLSVLTGIFFSVLMTLTWIQLQYWENSVKLFEHAIEVTDKKYPSFVAVYNNLGVVLNEQMKFKEATVHLKNAVKLQPNYAEAHNNLGNSLSGLNRFREADIHYKEAIRLKPNYPEAYNNLANSLSKKFNLEEAISYYEKAVQLKPEYSEAHFNLGVTLNKWNHSEQAIGHLEEAIRLNPNFSEAHIALGNILFLKNNFKTALYHFETTLKMDPNNAIAHNSLGSVLGQQGSFEQAIAHFNTAIKINPDYAEAHLNLGLAFSVREQDAKDGRFCLNCNQKAVHHFKIADDIRVKNGSWNNVKKYIKSASTIDDLPSIHSGDEGYSFYVAGHTSADPRFKSGGLYGPFAEKFHMINEYQSMKFGFLLGDVVKNASHEAWRLVKKDLASLNPKIKNIVVPGNHDVGIGASNSKRDIFLQQFGKTFFSFKHEKDLFIILDANINQWNISGEQLQFLKRSLPKKKDSINNIFIFSHQLIWHHTSKPEFKKIKPNSFEGRSKNLNFWDEVFPLLSDLDNDIYFFSGDIGAAPNGSELFYTQYSGVTFVATGMGGGVRDNFLIVSVIKGAVQIFFVPLN
;
A
#
# COMPACT_ATOMS: atom_id res chain seq x y z
N MET A 1 10.65 28.29 -47.71
CA MET A 1 11.56 28.43 -46.54
C MET A 1 10.88 28.17 -45.20
N LYS A 2 9.95 29.01 -44.70
CA LYS A 2 9.34 28.84 -43.35
C LYS A 2 8.75 27.45 -43.10
N LYS A 3 8.02 26.88 -44.07
CA LYS A 3 7.46 25.52 -43.98
C LYS A 3 8.54 24.44 -43.78
N ILE A 4 9.63 24.51 -44.54
CA ILE A 4 10.77 23.57 -44.43
C ILE A 4 11.41 23.67 -43.05
N ILE A 5 11.63 24.90 -42.56
CA ILE A 5 12.16 25.13 -41.21
C ILE A 5 11.26 24.49 -40.15
N CYS A 6 9.93 24.65 -40.26
CA CYS A 6 8.99 24.03 -39.33
C CYS A 6 9.07 22.50 -39.35
N VAL A 7 9.14 21.88 -40.54
CA VAL A 7 9.25 20.42 -40.66
C VAL A 7 10.54 19.92 -40.05
N LEU A 8 11.68 20.55 -40.35
CA LEU A 8 12.99 20.15 -39.81
C LEU A 8 13.06 20.35 -38.29
N LEU A 9 12.59 21.49 -37.79
CA LEU A 9 12.56 21.77 -36.35
C LEU A 9 11.66 20.76 -35.62
N GLY A 10 10.47 20.48 -36.15
CA GLY A 10 9.56 19.50 -35.58
C GLY A 10 10.14 18.08 -35.56
N ALA A 11 10.79 17.66 -36.64
CA ALA A 11 11.45 16.35 -36.73
C ALA A 11 12.62 16.22 -35.73
N LEU A 12 13.44 17.27 -35.56
CA LEU A 12 14.53 17.29 -34.59
C LEU A 12 14.03 17.25 -33.15
N ILE A 13 12.98 18.01 -32.82
CA ILE A 13 12.37 17.97 -31.48
C ILE A 13 11.83 16.57 -31.19
N LEU A 14 11.09 15.99 -32.15
CA LEU A 14 10.59 14.63 -32.02
C LEU A 14 11.72 13.64 -31.79
N ALA A 15 12.82 13.76 -32.55
CA ALA A 15 13.99 12.90 -32.39
C ALA A 15 14.63 13.04 -31.01
N VAL A 16 14.81 14.26 -30.48
CA VAL A 16 15.45 14.50 -29.17
C VAL A 16 14.57 14.07 -28.00
N TYR A 17 13.24 14.19 -28.11
CA TYR A 17 12.33 13.83 -27.03
C TYR A 17 11.71 12.44 -27.18
N TRP A 18 12.08 11.67 -28.20
CA TRP A 18 11.42 10.40 -28.55
C TRP A 18 11.36 9.39 -27.38
N LYS A 19 12.31 9.47 -26.43
CA LYS A 19 12.36 8.61 -25.25
C LYS A 19 11.16 8.75 -24.31
N VAL A 20 10.47 9.89 -24.28
CA VAL A 20 9.33 10.11 -23.35
C VAL A 20 8.21 9.08 -23.49
N GLN A 21 8.11 8.43 -24.65
CA GLN A 21 7.12 7.39 -24.88
C GLN A 21 7.32 6.13 -24.02
N TYR A 22 8.53 5.95 -23.47
CA TYR A 22 8.91 4.83 -22.62
C TYR A 22 8.89 5.19 -21.12
N HIS A 23 8.51 6.42 -20.78
CA HIS A 23 8.48 6.88 -19.41
C HIS A 23 7.20 6.42 -18.71
N GLU A 24 7.30 6.19 -17.41
CA GLU A 24 6.19 5.84 -16.53
C GLU A 24 5.45 7.11 -16.04
N PHE A 25 4.36 6.94 -15.30
CA PHE A 25 3.83 8.01 -14.47
C PHE A 25 4.75 8.22 -13.25
N ILE A 26 4.93 9.48 -12.88
CA ILE A 26 5.74 9.87 -11.73
C ILE A 26 4.86 9.95 -10.49
N ASN A 27 5.23 9.19 -9.45
CA ASN A 27 4.60 9.21 -8.15
C ASN A 27 4.98 10.49 -7.39
N TYR A 28 4.34 11.57 -7.81
CA TYR A 28 4.39 12.87 -7.15
C TYR A 28 3.04 13.57 -7.30
N ASP A 29 2.71 14.12 -8.50
CA ASP A 29 1.38 14.67 -8.78
C ASP A 29 0.58 13.87 -9.84
N ASP A 30 1.19 12.91 -10.57
CA ASP A 30 0.47 12.17 -11.61
C ASP A 30 -0.68 11.34 -11.02
N GLY A 31 -0.52 10.83 -9.79
CA GLY A 31 -1.60 10.27 -8.97
C GLY A 31 -2.80 11.19 -8.88
N ARG A 32 -2.60 12.37 -8.28
CA ARG A 32 -3.64 13.36 -8.02
C ARG A 32 -4.30 13.91 -9.29
N TYR A 33 -3.55 13.99 -10.39
CA TYR A 33 -4.02 14.58 -11.63
C TYR A 33 -4.63 13.57 -12.60
N ILE A 34 -4.14 12.34 -12.61
CA ILE A 34 -4.41 11.34 -13.64
C ILE A 34 -4.84 10.04 -12.98
N THR A 35 -3.90 9.28 -12.40
CA THR A 35 -4.14 7.85 -12.11
C THR A 35 -5.08 7.58 -10.93
N GLU A 36 -5.20 8.50 -9.97
CA GLU A 36 -6.10 8.37 -8.81
C GLU A 36 -7.31 9.30 -8.89
N ASN A 37 -7.37 10.18 -9.89
CA ASN A 37 -8.46 11.14 -10.03
C ASN A 37 -9.67 10.49 -10.69
N LYS A 38 -10.71 10.22 -9.89
CA LYS A 38 -11.95 9.55 -10.34
C LYS A 38 -12.67 10.27 -11.48
N HIS A 39 -12.65 11.60 -11.51
CA HIS A 39 -13.29 12.40 -12.56
C HIS A 39 -12.49 12.39 -13.87
N VAL A 40 -11.16 12.27 -13.78
CA VAL A 40 -10.28 12.17 -14.96
C VAL A 40 -10.28 10.75 -15.51
N ASN A 41 -10.33 9.75 -14.63
CA ASN A 41 -10.35 8.33 -15.00
C ASN A 41 -11.68 7.86 -15.57
N SER A 42 -12.77 8.60 -15.36
CA SER A 42 -14.05 8.30 -15.97
C SER A 42 -14.13 8.88 -17.37
N SER A 43 -14.71 8.14 -18.32
CA SER A 43 -14.88 8.59 -19.70
C SER A 43 -15.57 9.95 -19.77
N PHE A 44 -15.34 10.70 -20.85
CA PHE A 44 -15.92 12.04 -21.03
C PHE A 44 -17.45 12.00 -20.85
N SER A 45 -17.93 12.74 -19.87
CA SER A 45 -19.34 12.80 -19.49
C SER A 45 -19.74 14.26 -19.20
N LYS A 46 -21.04 14.53 -19.25
CA LYS A 46 -21.59 15.85 -18.88
C LYS A 46 -21.21 16.22 -17.45
N GLU A 47 -21.20 15.24 -16.55
CA GLU A 47 -20.82 15.40 -15.14
C GLU A 47 -19.37 15.84 -15.00
N ASN A 48 -18.42 15.11 -15.60
CA ASN A 48 -17.00 15.42 -15.53
C ASN A 48 -16.66 16.77 -16.19
N PHE A 49 -17.37 17.11 -17.26
CA PHE A 49 -17.25 18.43 -17.89
C PHE A 49 -17.67 19.54 -16.91
N ILE A 50 -18.83 19.41 -16.27
CA ILE A 50 -19.30 20.39 -15.28
C ILE A 50 -18.34 20.46 -14.09
N TRP A 51 -17.86 19.32 -13.59
CA TRP A 51 -16.90 19.24 -12.50
C TRP A 51 -15.64 20.06 -12.79
N ALA A 52 -15.06 19.90 -13.99
CA ALA A 52 -13.83 20.59 -14.38
C ALA A 52 -13.96 22.13 -14.28
N PHE A 53 -15.14 22.69 -14.55
CA PHE A 53 -15.39 24.13 -14.49
C PHE A 53 -15.87 24.63 -13.13
N THR A 54 -16.37 23.75 -12.25
CA THR A 54 -17.04 24.16 -11.00
C THR A 54 -16.22 23.87 -9.75
N HIS A 55 -15.28 22.92 -9.80
CA HIS A 55 -14.52 22.48 -8.62
C HIS A 55 -13.04 22.81 -8.73
N SER A 56 -12.39 23.03 -7.57
CA SER A 56 -10.94 23.07 -7.45
C SER A 56 -10.43 21.71 -6.98
N HIS A 57 -9.30 21.27 -7.55
CA HIS A 57 -8.66 20.01 -7.17
C HIS A 57 -7.15 20.21 -7.11
N ALA A 58 -6.47 19.53 -6.18
CA ALA A 58 -5.05 19.70 -5.94
C ALA A 58 -4.63 21.18 -5.81
N ALA A 59 -5.41 21.97 -5.06
CA ALA A 59 -5.23 23.41 -4.84
C ALA A 59 -5.32 24.32 -6.08
N ASN A 60 -5.84 23.81 -7.21
CA ASN A 60 -5.88 24.55 -8.47
C ASN A 60 -7.28 24.53 -9.13
N TRP A 61 -7.60 25.58 -9.88
CA TRP A 61 -8.73 25.62 -10.82
C TRP A 61 -8.19 25.85 -12.23
N HIS A 62 -8.30 24.83 -13.06
CA HIS A 62 -7.75 24.81 -14.42
C HIS A 62 -8.51 23.82 -15.32
N PRO A 63 -9.78 24.12 -15.64
CA PRO A 63 -10.67 23.23 -16.39
C PRO A 63 -10.08 22.69 -17.68
N VAL A 64 -9.33 23.51 -18.42
CA VAL A 64 -8.79 23.12 -19.72
C VAL A 64 -7.69 22.05 -19.58
N THR A 65 -6.93 22.09 -18.48
CA THR A 65 -5.99 21.01 -18.14
C THR A 65 -6.72 19.73 -17.80
N TRP A 66 -7.77 19.80 -16.96
CA TRP A 66 -8.56 18.63 -16.60
C TRP A 66 -9.20 17.95 -17.81
N LEU A 67 -9.82 18.73 -18.69
CA LEU A 67 -10.40 18.22 -19.94
C LEU A 67 -9.33 17.59 -20.84
N SER A 68 -8.12 18.15 -20.87
CA SER A 68 -7.03 17.56 -21.65
C SER A 68 -6.57 16.21 -21.09
N HIS A 69 -6.61 15.99 -19.77
CA HIS A 69 -6.33 14.67 -19.20
C HIS A 69 -7.49 13.69 -19.41
N ILE A 70 -8.75 14.12 -19.27
CA ILE A 70 -9.94 13.30 -19.56
C ILE A 70 -9.89 12.78 -20.99
N LEU A 71 -9.56 13.65 -21.96
CA LEU A 71 -9.44 13.27 -23.36
C LEU A 71 -8.34 12.23 -23.59
N ASP A 72 -7.19 12.37 -22.93
CA ASP A 72 -6.11 11.39 -23.04
C ASP A 72 -6.47 10.05 -22.40
N VAL A 73 -7.15 10.04 -21.25
CA VAL A 73 -7.68 8.79 -20.67
C VAL A 73 -8.69 8.15 -21.61
N GLN A 74 -9.56 8.93 -22.25
CA GLN A 74 -10.51 8.40 -23.22
C GLN A 74 -9.82 7.80 -24.47
N LEU A 75 -8.72 8.39 -24.94
CA LEU A 75 -8.02 7.95 -26.13
C LEU A 75 -7.03 6.81 -25.88
N TYR A 76 -6.35 6.82 -24.72
CA TYR A 76 -5.20 5.97 -24.43
C TYR A 76 -5.35 5.14 -23.15
N GLY A 77 -6.41 5.34 -22.38
CA GLY A 77 -6.51 4.81 -21.02
C GLY A 77 -5.42 5.37 -20.09
N LEU A 78 -5.07 4.58 -19.08
CA LEU A 78 -3.95 4.85 -18.17
C LEU A 78 -2.59 4.39 -18.74
N ASN A 79 -2.41 4.45 -20.06
CA ASN A 79 -1.13 4.15 -20.69
C ASN A 79 -0.25 5.41 -20.73
N PRO A 80 0.85 5.50 -19.93
CA PRO A 80 1.69 6.71 -19.83
C PRO A 80 2.19 7.24 -21.18
N LYS A 81 2.46 6.34 -22.13
CA LYS A 81 2.96 6.67 -23.47
C LYS A 81 2.09 7.72 -24.16
N GLY A 82 0.78 7.55 -24.15
CA GLY A 82 -0.15 8.47 -24.82
C GLY A 82 -0.11 9.86 -24.18
N HIS A 83 -0.08 9.90 -22.85
CA HIS A 83 -0.06 11.13 -22.07
C HIS A 83 1.22 11.95 -22.29
N HIS A 84 2.37 11.28 -22.36
CA HIS A 84 3.66 11.90 -22.65
C HIS A 84 3.75 12.38 -24.12
N LEU A 85 3.21 11.61 -25.07
CA LEU A 85 3.17 12.00 -26.49
C LEU A 85 2.28 13.22 -26.75
N THR A 86 1.18 13.38 -26.01
CA THR A 86 0.36 14.61 -26.04
C THR A 86 1.18 15.82 -25.59
N SER A 87 1.90 15.72 -24.46
CA SER A 87 2.77 16.80 -23.97
C SER A 87 3.91 17.14 -24.94
N LEU A 88 4.53 16.13 -25.56
CA LEU A 88 5.54 16.33 -26.60
C LEU A 88 4.95 17.01 -27.84
N THR A 89 3.76 16.61 -28.28
CA THR A 89 3.08 17.23 -29.42
C THR A 89 2.80 18.71 -29.16
N LEU A 90 2.34 19.05 -27.95
CA LEU A 90 2.16 20.43 -27.52
C LEU A 90 3.49 21.20 -27.47
N HIS A 91 4.57 20.59 -27.00
CA HIS A 91 5.89 21.21 -27.00
C HIS A 91 6.42 21.50 -28.43
N ILE A 92 6.21 20.57 -29.38
CA ILE A 92 6.51 20.78 -30.80
C ILE A 92 5.66 21.95 -31.32
N ALA A 93 4.34 21.93 -31.08
CA ALA A 93 3.44 23.00 -31.51
C ALA A 93 3.85 24.37 -30.95
N ASN A 94 4.26 24.43 -29.68
CA ASN A 94 4.75 25.64 -29.03
C ASN A 94 6.02 26.16 -29.68
N SER A 95 7.00 25.31 -29.92
CA SER A 95 8.25 25.69 -30.59
C SER A 95 8.02 26.21 -32.00
N LEU A 96 7.13 25.56 -32.76
CA LEU A 96 6.74 26.00 -34.10
C LEU A 96 5.96 27.32 -34.08
N LEU A 97 4.99 27.47 -33.16
CA LEU A 97 4.23 28.71 -32.98
C LEU A 97 5.14 29.86 -32.56
N LEU A 98 6.08 29.63 -31.65
CA LEU A 98 7.05 30.62 -31.20
C LEU A 98 7.89 31.14 -32.38
N PHE A 99 8.42 30.21 -33.20
CA PHE A 99 9.11 30.58 -34.44
C PHE A 99 8.23 31.43 -35.36
N LEU A 100 7.00 30.98 -35.63
CA LEU A 100 6.09 31.65 -36.57
C LEU A 100 5.64 33.02 -36.07
N VAL A 101 5.34 33.15 -34.78
CA VAL A 101 4.94 34.39 -34.10
C VAL A 101 6.08 35.41 -34.22
N PHE A 102 7.30 35.08 -33.80
CA PHE A 102 8.43 36.01 -33.91
C PHE A 102 8.83 36.31 -35.35
N ALA A 103 8.82 35.32 -36.25
CA ALA A 103 9.12 35.53 -37.66
C ALA A 103 8.07 36.39 -38.37
N ARG A 104 6.82 36.42 -37.87
CA ARG A 104 5.76 37.31 -38.36
C ARG A 104 5.91 38.72 -37.80
N MET A 105 6.22 38.86 -36.52
CA MET A 105 6.35 40.16 -35.87
C MET A 105 7.60 40.93 -36.30
N THR A 106 8.72 40.24 -36.44
CA THR A 106 10.05 40.88 -36.61
C THR A 106 10.56 40.84 -38.04
N GLY A 107 10.04 39.94 -38.88
CA GLY A 107 10.60 39.62 -40.20
C GLY A 107 11.96 38.88 -40.16
N ALA A 108 12.59 38.74 -38.99
CA ALA A 108 13.93 38.18 -38.83
C ALA A 108 13.88 36.65 -38.67
N ILE A 109 13.80 35.93 -39.79
CA ILE A 109 13.60 34.46 -39.83
C ILE A 109 14.65 33.72 -38.99
N TRP A 110 15.94 33.97 -39.20
CA TRP A 110 17.01 33.22 -38.52
C TRP A 110 17.11 33.51 -37.02
N LYS A 111 16.88 34.76 -36.60
CA LYS A 111 16.83 35.13 -35.17
C LYS A 111 15.63 34.50 -34.48
N SER A 112 14.49 34.46 -35.17
CA SER A 112 13.29 33.80 -34.67
C SER A 112 13.46 32.28 -34.56
N LEU A 113 14.17 31.67 -35.53
CA LEU A 113 14.53 30.25 -35.45
C LEU A 113 15.46 29.98 -34.28
N PHE A 114 16.47 30.82 -34.05
CA PHE A 114 17.38 30.68 -32.91
C PHE A 114 16.64 30.72 -31.56
N VAL A 115 15.70 31.67 -31.37
CA VAL A 115 14.85 31.73 -30.17
C VAL A 115 14.02 30.46 -30.00
N ALA A 116 13.40 29.99 -31.09
CA ALA A 116 12.60 28.77 -31.06
C ALA A 116 13.44 27.51 -30.79
N SER A 117 14.63 27.41 -31.35
CA SER A 117 15.55 26.30 -31.10
C SER A 117 16.09 26.30 -29.67
N LEU A 118 16.39 27.46 -29.08
CA LEU A 118 16.74 27.57 -27.66
C LEU A 118 15.59 27.08 -26.78
N PHE A 119 14.38 27.56 -27.04
CA PHE A 119 13.19 27.10 -26.34
C PHE A 119 12.94 25.59 -26.51
N ALA A 120 13.20 25.05 -27.69
CA ALA A 120 12.96 23.65 -28.02
C ALA A 120 13.99 22.68 -27.41
N PHE A 121 15.27 23.07 -27.35
CA PHE A 121 16.36 22.14 -27.03
C PHE A 121 17.06 22.43 -25.71
N HIS A 122 16.68 23.46 -24.97
CA HIS A 122 17.29 23.75 -23.68
C HIS A 122 16.80 22.76 -22.59
N PRO A 123 17.70 22.10 -21.83
CA PRO A 123 17.31 21.03 -20.89
C PRO A 123 16.37 21.48 -19.77
N ILE A 124 16.41 22.76 -19.36
CA ILE A 124 15.51 23.32 -18.34
C ILE A 124 14.01 23.13 -18.63
N ASN A 125 13.66 22.94 -19.91
CA ASN A 125 12.28 22.80 -20.34
C ASN A 125 11.74 21.37 -20.23
N ILE A 126 12.58 20.39 -19.88
CA ILE A 126 12.22 18.97 -19.85
C ILE A 126 11.09 18.67 -18.87
N GLU A 127 11.11 19.27 -17.68
CA GLU A 127 10.07 19.06 -16.68
C GLU A 127 8.66 19.35 -17.23
N SER A 128 8.54 20.32 -18.14
CA SER A 128 7.25 20.66 -18.76
C SER A 128 6.75 19.64 -19.77
N VAL A 129 7.65 18.80 -20.30
CA VAL A 129 7.38 17.86 -21.39
C VAL A 129 7.30 16.41 -20.89
N ALA A 130 8.23 16.03 -20.02
CA ALA A 130 8.41 14.65 -19.55
C ALA A 130 7.62 14.31 -18.29
N TRP A 131 6.97 15.30 -17.66
CA TRP A 131 6.10 15.10 -16.51
C TRP A 131 4.63 15.22 -16.94
N ALA A 132 3.86 14.14 -16.82
CA ALA A 132 2.49 14.09 -17.33
C ALA A 132 1.58 15.14 -16.66
N ALA A 133 1.59 15.27 -15.33
CA ALA A 133 0.80 16.28 -14.60
C ALA A 133 1.22 17.74 -14.88
N GLU A 134 2.41 17.95 -15.45
CA GLU A 134 2.88 19.29 -15.84
C GLU A 134 2.49 19.68 -17.27
N ARG A 135 1.60 18.88 -17.90
CA ARG A 135 0.86 19.23 -19.12
C ARG A 135 0.27 20.63 -19.10
N LYS A 136 -0.20 21.08 -17.93
CA LYS A 136 -0.68 22.45 -17.73
C LYS A 136 0.31 23.51 -18.23
N ASN A 137 1.62 23.28 -18.12
CA ASN A 137 2.63 24.22 -18.59
C ASN A 137 2.68 24.31 -20.12
N VAL A 138 2.82 23.17 -20.82
CA VAL A 138 2.86 23.15 -22.30
C VAL A 138 1.54 23.58 -22.91
N LEU A 139 0.40 23.23 -22.29
CA LEU A 139 -0.92 23.65 -22.75
C LEU A 139 -1.15 25.15 -22.56
N SER A 140 -0.74 25.69 -21.42
CA SER A 140 -0.83 27.14 -21.16
C SER A 140 0.07 27.95 -22.11
N ALA A 141 1.26 27.44 -22.43
CA ALA A 141 2.16 28.05 -23.42
C ALA A 141 1.59 28.01 -24.83
N PHE A 142 0.85 26.95 -25.19
CA PHE A 142 0.15 26.85 -26.46
C PHE A 142 -0.88 27.97 -26.62
N PHE A 143 -1.72 28.17 -25.60
CA PHE A 143 -2.68 29.26 -25.59
C PHE A 143 -2.03 30.65 -25.46
N TRP A 144 -0.91 30.78 -24.75
CA TRP A 144 -0.11 32.00 -24.73
C TRP A 144 0.31 32.41 -26.15
N LEU A 145 0.87 31.48 -26.91
CA LEU A 145 1.37 31.73 -28.27
C LEU A 145 0.25 31.94 -29.28
N LEU A 146 -0.89 31.24 -29.14
CA LEU A 146 -2.09 31.50 -29.93
C LEU A 146 -2.68 32.88 -29.63
N THR A 147 -2.67 33.32 -28.37
CA THR A 147 -3.09 34.67 -27.99
C THR A 147 -2.20 35.71 -28.65
N MET A 148 -0.87 35.54 -28.62
CA MET A 148 0.06 36.41 -29.33
C MET A 148 -0.19 36.41 -30.85
N TRP A 149 -0.42 35.25 -31.45
CA TRP A 149 -0.72 35.13 -32.88
C TRP A 149 -2.01 35.88 -33.26
N ALA A 150 -3.09 35.67 -32.50
CA ALA A 150 -4.35 36.37 -32.66
C ALA A 150 -4.18 37.89 -32.46
N TYR A 151 -3.36 38.29 -31.50
CA TYR A 151 -3.08 39.69 -31.20
C TYR A 151 -2.37 40.38 -32.37
N ILE A 152 -1.36 39.73 -32.97
CA ILE A 152 -0.68 40.25 -34.17
C ILE A 152 -1.67 40.42 -35.33
N ARG A 153 -2.59 39.45 -35.51
CA ARG A 153 -3.64 39.54 -36.54
C ARG A 153 -4.60 40.70 -36.25
N TYR A 154 -4.98 40.91 -35.00
CA TYR A 154 -5.80 42.04 -34.58
C TYR A 154 -5.07 43.38 -34.83
N VAL A 155 -3.78 43.49 -34.48
CA VAL A 155 -2.98 44.69 -34.74
C VAL A 155 -2.90 45.02 -36.23
N GLN A 156 -2.80 44.01 -37.09
CA GLN A 156 -2.77 44.19 -38.55
C GLN A 156 -4.11 44.66 -39.15
N LYS A 157 -5.25 44.26 -38.59
CA LYS A 157 -6.58 44.75 -39.00
C LYS A 157 -7.48 44.74 -37.78
N ARG A 158 -7.70 45.90 -37.18
CA ARG A 158 -8.50 46.03 -35.96
C ARG A 158 -9.97 45.75 -36.28
N ASN A 159 -10.54 44.75 -35.63
CA ASN A 159 -11.97 44.47 -35.63
C ASN A 159 -12.31 43.58 -34.42
N LEU A 160 -13.59 43.57 -34.06
CA LEU A 160 -14.09 42.86 -32.90
C LEU A 160 -13.81 41.35 -32.98
N ALA A 161 -14.09 40.71 -34.12
CA ALA A 161 -13.90 39.27 -34.29
C ALA A 161 -12.46 38.80 -34.01
N ARG A 162 -11.45 39.56 -34.46
CA ARG A 162 -10.04 39.24 -34.18
C ARG A 162 -9.68 39.49 -32.73
N TYR A 163 -10.24 40.50 -32.10
CA TYR A 163 -10.04 40.74 -30.67
C TYR A 163 -10.73 39.66 -29.81
N SER A 164 -11.92 39.19 -30.21
CA SER A 164 -12.60 38.07 -29.57
C SER A 164 -11.76 36.79 -29.59
N MET A 165 -10.95 36.57 -30.64
CA MET A 165 -9.97 35.47 -30.68
C MET A 165 -8.82 35.65 -29.68
N VAL A 166 -8.35 36.89 -29.48
CA VAL A 166 -7.36 37.21 -28.42
C VAL A 166 -7.96 36.88 -27.06
N PHE A 167 -9.18 37.35 -26.81
CA PHE A 167 -9.90 37.11 -25.56
C PHE A 167 -10.13 35.62 -25.31
N LEU A 168 -10.59 34.88 -26.31
CA LEU A 168 -10.85 33.44 -26.23
C LEU A 168 -9.59 32.63 -25.89
N PHE A 169 -8.52 32.79 -26.66
CA PHE A 169 -7.27 32.06 -26.39
C PHE A 169 -6.66 32.46 -25.05
N PHE A 170 -6.80 33.72 -24.66
CA PHE A 170 -6.31 34.17 -23.36
C PHE A 170 -7.08 33.52 -22.21
N ALA A 171 -8.42 33.48 -22.29
CA ALA A 171 -9.26 32.82 -21.30
C ALA A 171 -8.95 31.32 -21.20
N LEU A 172 -8.80 30.62 -22.34
CA LEU A 172 -8.43 29.20 -22.37
C LEU A 172 -7.06 28.95 -21.72
N GLY A 173 -6.11 29.86 -21.92
CA GLY A 173 -4.80 29.76 -21.31
C GLY A 173 -4.81 30.01 -19.79
N LEU A 174 -5.56 30.99 -19.30
CA LEU A 174 -5.77 31.19 -17.84
C LEU A 174 -6.42 29.95 -17.20
N MET A 175 -7.37 29.34 -17.90
CA MET A 175 -8.02 28.08 -17.50
C MET A 175 -7.14 26.83 -17.68
N SER A 176 -5.94 26.97 -18.25
CA SER A 176 -4.93 25.91 -18.29
C SER A 176 -3.91 26.09 -17.17
N LYS A 177 -3.44 27.33 -16.95
CA LYS A 177 -2.53 27.68 -15.86
C LYS A 177 -2.65 29.17 -15.52
N PRO A 178 -2.86 29.53 -14.24
CA PRO A 178 -2.95 30.94 -13.83
C PRO A 178 -1.71 31.79 -14.14
N MET A 179 -0.56 31.19 -14.48
CA MET A 179 0.67 31.91 -14.86
C MET A 179 0.47 32.93 -16.00
N LEU A 180 -0.56 32.77 -16.83
CA LEU A 180 -0.90 33.68 -17.93
C LEU A 180 -1.31 35.09 -17.49
N VAL A 181 -1.52 35.35 -16.19
CA VAL A 181 -1.87 36.69 -15.70
C VAL A 181 -0.90 37.80 -16.11
N THR A 182 0.32 37.45 -16.51
CA THR A 182 1.36 38.37 -16.97
C THR A 182 1.32 38.67 -18.47
N LEU A 183 0.49 37.97 -19.26
CA LEU A 183 0.44 38.14 -20.71
C LEU A 183 -0.03 39.54 -21.16
N PRO A 184 -1.04 40.20 -20.55
CA PRO A 184 -1.41 41.56 -20.95
C PRO A 184 -0.25 42.56 -20.83
N PHE A 185 0.59 42.40 -19.79
CA PHE A 185 1.82 43.18 -19.63
C PHE A 185 2.82 42.87 -20.76
N VAL A 186 2.99 41.60 -21.11
CA VAL A 186 3.83 41.21 -22.24
C VAL A 186 3.32 41.74 -23.58
N LEU A 187 2.00 41.78 -23.82
CA LEU A 187 1.44 42.38 -25.03
C LEU A 187 1.78 43.88 -25.13
N LEU A 188 1.83 44.59 -24.00
CA LEU A 188 2.30 45.99 -23.97
C LEU A 188 3.80 46.11 -24.27
N LEU A 189 4.64 45.18 -23.80
CA LEU A 189 6.05 45.13 -24.18
C LEU A 189 6.20 44.91 -25.70
N LEU A 190 5.38 44.02 -26.27
CA LEU A 190 5.36 43.75 -27.72
C LEU A 190 4.88 44.94 -28.54
N ASP A 191 3.94 45.73 -28.00
CA ASP A 191 3.48 46.98 -28.61
C ASP A 191 4.63 48.00 -28.71
N TYR A 192 5.55 48.02 -27.75
CA TYR A 192 6.77 48.83 -27.83
C TYR A 192 7.73 48.25 -28.88
N TRP A 193 8.14 47.00 -28.70
CA TRP A 193 8.97 46.27 -29.66
C TRP A 193 8.59 44.79 -29.67
N PRO A 194 8.38 44.18 -30.85
CA PRO A 194 8.73 44.69 -32.18
C PRO A 194 7.60 45.38 -32.95
N LEU A 195 6.38 45.50 -32.41
CA LEU A 195 5.21 46.00 -33.17
C LEU A 195 5.21 47.51 -33.38
N LYS A 196 5.98 48.28 -32.58
CA LYS A 196 6.17 49.74 -32.71
C LYS A 196 4.85 50.54 -32.76
N ARG A 197 3.89 50.20 -31.89
CA ARG A 197 2.62 50.92 -31.75
C ARG A 197 2.73 52.20 -30.90
N PHE A 198 3.84 52.36 -30.17
CA PHE A 198 4.22 53.60 -29.48
C PHE A 198 5.75 53.66 -29.29
N GLU A 199 6.27 54.85 -28.99
CA GLU A 199 7.70 55.10 -28.75
C GLU A 199 7.94 55.93 -27.48
N ILE A 200 9.13 55.83 -26.89
CA ILE A 200 9.52 56.57 -25.68
C ILE A 200 10.31 57.84 -26.09
N ALA A 201 9.71 59.03 -25.94
CA ALA A 201 10.27 60.33 -26.34
C ALA A 201 11.58 60.71 -25.61
N ARG A 202 12.46 61.54 -26.21
CA ARG A 202 13.82 61.93 -25.75
C ARG A 202 13.79 63.08 -24.72
N ASP A 203 14.60 63.02 -23.66
CA ASP A 203 14.75 64.10 -22.64
C ASP A 203 15.49 65.35 -23.14
N GLN A 204 16.15 65.31 -24.30
CA GLN A 204 16.92 66.45 -24.82
C GLN A 204 16.08 67.58 -25.46
N ARG A 205 14.76 67.60 -25.26
CA ARG A 205 13.86 68.66 -25.77
C ARG A 205 13.29 69.57 -24.68
N ILE A 206 13.97 69.71 -23.54
CA ILE A 206 13.65 70.80 -22.59
C ILE A 206 13.88 72.20 -23.22
N ILE A 207 14.61 72.29 -24.35
CA ILE A 207 14.97 73.58 -24.99
C ILE A 207 14.15 73.88 -26.27
N SER A 208 13.39 72.94 -26.83
CA SER A 208 12.50 73.21 -27.98
C SER A 208 11.11 72.67 -27.69
N GLY A 209 10.15 73.59 -27.51
CA GLY A 209 8.78 73.36 -27.03
C GLY A 209 7.90 72.46 -27.89
N ASP A 210 8.29 71.19 -28.06
CA ASP A 210 7.52 70.16 -28.75
C ASP A 210 6.76 69.29 -27.72
N THR A 211 5.86 69.95 -26.97
CA THR A 211 4.94 69.31 -26.02
C THR A 211 3.89 68.44 -26.72
N GLY A 212 3.57 68.72 -28.00
CA GLY A 212 2.58 68.00 -28.79
C GLY A 212 2.91 66.52 -28.99
N ASN A 213 4.15 66.18 -29.36
CA ASN A 213 4.58 64.81 -29.59
C ASN A 213 4.61 63.95 -28.31
N GLN A 214 4.91 64.55 -27.15
CA GLN A 214 4.87 63.82 -25.87
C GLN A 214 3.43 63.51 -25.44
N ILE A 215 2.51 64.47 -25.59
CA ILE A 215 1.08 64.28 -25.30
C ILE A 215 0.50 63.19 -26.21
N GLU A 216 0.87 63.19 -27.50
CA GLU A 216 0.39 62.18 -28.46
C GLU A 216 0.90 60.76 -28.11
N ASN A 217 2.17 60.60 -27.75
CA ASN A 217 2.71 59.30 -27.33
C ASN A 217 2.10 58.81 -26.02
N LYS A 218 1.88 59.70 -25.04
CA LYS A 218 1.18 59.35 -23.79
C LYS A 218 -0.26 58.92 -24.08
N LYS A 219 -0.96 59.60 -24.99
CA LYS A 219 -2.31 59.23 -25.44
C LYS A 219 -2.33 57.86 -26.15
N LYS A 220 -1.34 57.59 -27.02
CA LYS A 220 -1.17 56.26 -27.65
C LYS A 220 -0.98 55.16 -26.61
N LEU A 221 -0.09 55.35 -25.64
CA LEU A 221 0.15 54.39 -24.56
C LEU A 221 -1.13 54.15 -23.73
N LEU A 222 -1.83 55.21 -23.33
CA LEU A 222 -3.10 55.09 -22.60
C LEU A 222 -4.14 54.30 -23.39
N ASN A 223 -4.31 54.59 -24.69
CA ASN A 223 -5.22 53.83 -25.55
C ASN A 223 -4.84 52.35 -25.65
N LEU A 224 -3.54 52.04 -25.66
CA LEU A 224 -3.07 50.65 -25.63
C LEU A 224 -3.38 50.00 -24.29
N VAL A 225 -3.25 50.69 -23.16
CA VAL A 225 -3.65 50.18 -21.84
C VAL A 225 -5.15 49.93 -21.78
N PHE A 226 -5.98 50.89 -22.24
CA PHE A 226 -7.44 50.72 -22.34
C PHE A 226 -7.83 49.52 -23.20
N GLU A 227 -7.12 49.29 -24.31
CA GLU A 227 -7.32 48.11 -25.17
C GLU A 227 -7.10 46.78 -24.43
N LYS A 228 -6.38 46.75 -23.30
CA LYS A 228 -6.12 45.51 -22.53
C LYS A 228 -7.04 45.37 -21.32
N ILE A 229 -7.89 46.34 -21.01
CA ILE A 229 -8.83 46.26 -19.87
C ILE A 229 -9.65 44.96 -19.88
N PRO A 230 -10.24 44.50 -21.01
CA PRO A 230 -10.97 43.23 -21.03
C PRO A 230 -10.11 42.03 -20.60
N LEU A 231 -8.82 42.03 -20.95
CA LEU A 231 -7.89 40.99 -20.53
C LEU A 231 -7.54 41.15 -19.04
N VAL A 232 -7.34 42.37 -18.56
CA VAL A 232 -7.07 42.65 -17.14
C VAL A 232 -8.24 42.21 -16.24
N VAL A 233 -9.49 42.36 -16.69
CA VAL A 233 -10.67 41.85 -15.97
C VAL A 233 -10.61 40.33 -15.81
N LEU A 234 -10.23 39.59 -16.87
CA LEU A 234 -10.01 38.14 -16.77
C LEU A 234 -8.85 37.80 -15.83
N VAL A 235 -7.78 38.58 -15.84
CA VAL A 235 -6.65 38.42 -14.90
C VAL A 235 -7.12 38.53 -13.46
N VAL A 236 -7.88 39.58 -13.13
CA VAL A 236 -8.40 39.80 -11.77
C VAL A 236 -9.29 38.63 -11.35
N GLY A 237 -10.21 38.20 -12.21
CA GLY A 237 -11.05 37.02 -11.96
C GLY A 237 -10.24 35.75 -11.71
N SER A 238 -9.24 35.47 -12.55
CA SER A 238 -8.35 34.31 -12.41
C SER A 238 -7.53 34.35 -11.12
N CYS A 239 -7.03 35.53 -10.72
CA CYS A 239 -6.30 35.70 -9.45
C CYS A 239 -7.20 35.39 -8.25
N ILE A 240 -8.44 35.90 -8.23
CA ILE A 240 -9.40 35.64 -7.15
C ILE A 240 -9.68 34.14 -7.04
N VAL A 241 -10.02 33.48 -8.16
CA VAL A 241 -10.29 32.03 -8.18
C VAL A 241 -9.08 31.23 -7.71
N THR A 242 -7.87 31.61 -8.13
CA THR A 242 -6.63 30.94 -7.73
C THR A 242 -6.38 31.06 -6.23
N LEU A 243 -6.55 32.25 -5.64
CA LEU A 243 -6.38 32.47 -4.21
C LEU A 243 -7.42 31.70 -3.38
N LEU A 244 -8.68 31.66 -3.84
CA LEU A 244 -9.73 30.88 -3.19
C LEU A 244 -9.42 29.37 -3.23
N ALA A 245 -9.03 28.84 -4.39
CA ALA A 245 -8.66 27.44 -4.54
C ALA A 245 -7.47 27.07 -3.64
N GLN A 246 -6.40 27.86 -3.63
CA GLN A 246 -5.21 27.57 -2.83
C GLN A 246 -5.45 27.71 -1.33
N LYS A 247 -6.27 28.69 -0.90
CA LYS A 247 -6.62 28.86 0.51
C LYS A 247 -7.47 27.69 1.02
N SER A 248 -8.45 27.23 0.24
CA SER A 248 -9.31 26.10 0.62
C SER A 248 -8.54 24.79 0.82
N TRP A 249 -7.42 24.61 0.12
CA TRP A 249 -6.53 23.45 0.22
C TRP A 249 -5.33 23.66 1.16
N GLY A 250 -5.23 24.81 1.84
CA GLY A 250 -4.09 25.10 2.73
C GLY A 250 -2.72 25.16 2.03
N ALA A 251 -2.70 25.35 0.71
CA ALA A 251 -1.47 25.31 -0.08
C ALA A 251 -0.63 26.60 0.00
N VAL A 252 -1.25 27.71 0.42
CA VAL A 252 -0.56 28.98 0.65
C VAL A 252 0.19 28.90 1.97
N VAL A 253 1.52 28.97 1.91
CA VAL A 253 2.37 28.95 3.10
C VAL A 253 2.20 30.27 3.86
N SER A 254 2.05 30.22 5.18
CA SER A 254 1.88 31.43 6.01
C SER A 254 3.19 32.24 6.09
N PHE A 255 3.07 33.52 6.44
CA PHE A 255 4.23 34.38 6.69
C PHE A 255 4.99 33.99 7.98
N GLU A 256 4.36 33.24 8.87
CA GLU A 256 4.99 32.70 10.07
C GLU A 256 5.97 31.57 9.73
N ILE A 257 5.63 30.72 8.75
CA ILE A 257 6.49 29.61 8.31
C ILE A 257 7.61 30.13 7.42
N VAL A 258 7.30 30.99 6.44
CA VAL A 258 8.30 31.63 5.56
C VAL A 258 8.11 33.15 5.57
N PRO A 259 8.95 33.89 6.32
CA PRO A 259 8.88 35.35 6.41
C PRO A 259 9.01 36.06 5.06
N LEU A 260 8.43 37.26 4.95
CA LEU A 260 8.50 38.07 3.73
C LEU A 260 9.93 38.36 3.29
N THR A 261 10.84 38.59 4.24
CA THR A 261 12.27 38.81 3.97
C THR A 261 12.90 37.61 3.26
N THR A 262 12.63 36.39 3.73
CA THR A 262 13.08 35.14 3.10
C THR A 262 12.48 34.97 1.71
N ARG A 263 11.22 35.34 1.51
CA ARG A 263 10.57 35.29 0.19
C ARG A 263 11.19 36.26 -0.81
N VAL A 264 11.43 37.50 -0.41
CA VAL A 264 12.05 38.53 -1.27
C VAL A 264 13.49 38.15 -1.61
N SER A 265 14.23 37.70 -0.60
CA SER A 265 15.59 37.16 -0.77
C SER A 265 15.61 35.99 -1.76
N ASN A 266 14.75 34.99 -1.54
CA ASN A 266 14.60 33.85 -2.44
C ASN A 266 14.26 34.29 -3.86
N ALA A 267 13.40 35.29 -4.02
CA ALA A 267 13.04 35.78 -5.34
C ALA A 267 14.26 36.35 -6.09
N LEU A 268 15.10 37.15 -5.42
CA LEU A 268 16.34 37.68 -5.99
C LEU A 268 17.29 36.56 -6.41
N ILE A 269 17.51 35.59 -5.52
CA ILE A 269 18.37 34.42 -5.79
C ILE A 269 17.81 33.61 -6.96
N SER A 270 16.51 33.34 -6.98
CA SER A 270 15.85 32.54 -8.00
C SER A 270 16.00 33.16 -9.40
N TYR A 271 15.83 34.49 -9.52
CA TYR A 271 16.10 35.17 -10.78
C TYR A 271 17.54 35.00 -11.26
N PHE A 272 18.50 35.01 -10.36
CA PHE A 272 19.90 34.77 -10.72
C PHE A 272 20.13 33.30 -11.08
N GLU A 273 19.63 32.35 -10.28
CA GLU A 273 19.80 30.90 -10.51
C GLU A 273 19.20 30.44 -11.84
N TYR A 274 18.07 30.99 -12.28
CA TYR A 274 17.54 30.69 -13.62
C TYR A 274 18.45 31.19 -14.75
N LEU A 275 19.12 32.34 -14.58
CA LEU A 275 20.10 32.82 -15.56
C LEU A 275 21.35 31.93 -15.55
N GLU A 276 21.83 31.54 -14.36
CA GLU A 276 22.93 30.60 -14.19
C GLU A 276 22.61 29.27 -14.88
N LYS A 277 21.44 28.69 -14.60
CA LYS A 277 20.97 27.42 -15.19
C LYS A 277 20.70 27.50 -16.70
N MET A 278 20.40 28.68 -17.22
CA MET A 278 20.28 28.88 -18.67
C MET A 278 21.65 28.89 -19.36
N VAL A 279 22.68 29.46 -18.72
CA VAL A 279 24.03 29.51 -19.27
C VAL A 279 24.77 28.18 -19.04
N TRP A 280 24.58 27.57 -17.87
CA TRP A 280 25.22 26.34 -17.43
C TRP A 280 24.16 25.30 -17.01
N PRO A 281 23.58 24.57 -17.99
CA PRO A 281 22.42 23.70 -17.76
C PRO A 281 22.82 22.37 -17.12
N THR A 282 23.20 22.42 -15.85
CA THR A 282 23.51 21.24 -15.02
C THR A 282 22.71 21.25 -13.72
N ASN A 283 22.67 20.10 -13.03
CA ASN A 283 22.07 19.96 -11.70
C ASN A 283 20.60 20.42 -11.65
N PHE A 284 19.81 20.00 -12.64
CA PHE A 284 18.36 20.15 -12.64
C PHE A 284 17.75 19.19 -11.63
N SER A 285 16.73 19.63 -10.92
CA SER A 285 16.09 18.85 -9.87
C SER A 285 14.61 19.15 -9.90
N VAL A 286 13.79 18.12 -9.65
CA VAL A 286 12.35 18.27 -9.47
C VAL A 286 12.03 19.19 -8.26
N PHE A 287 12.99 19.38 -7.35
CA PHE A 287 12.83 20.18 -6.15
C PHE A 287 14.05 21.02 -5.79
N TYR A 288 13.77 22.25 -5.40
CA TYR A 288 14.72 23.20 -4.82
C TYR A 288 14.25 23.63 -3.43
N PRO A 289 14.97 23.30 -2.34
CA PRO A 289 14.65 23.79 -1.02
C PRO A 289 15.02 25.27 -0.86
N TYR A 290 14.50 25.91 0.19
CA TYR A 290 14.94 27.24 0.57
C TYR A 290 16.43 27.21 0.96
N PRO A 291 17.21 28.24 0.59
CA PRO A 291 18.60 28.32 1.00
C PRO A 291 18.70 28.35 2.53
N THR A 292 19.49 27.43 3.11
CA THR A 292 19.76 27.35 4.56
C THR A 292 21.17 27.80 4.95
N ASP A 293 22.00 28.19 3.98
CA ASP A 293 23.46 28.33 4.16
C ASP A 293 23.92 29.74 4.57
N GLU A 294 25.07 29.82 5.24
CA GLU A 294 25.75 31.08 5.62
C GLU A 294 26.19 31.94 4.41
N LEU A 295 26.35 31.35 3.22
CA LEU A 295 26.66 32.05 1.95
C LEU A 295 25.48 32.87 1.37
N PHE A 296 24.31 32.79 2.01
CA PHE A 296 23.06 33.44 1.61
C PHE A 296 23.18 34.95 1.43
N ILE A 297 23.96 35.64 2.28
CA ILE A 297 24.06 37.10 2.24
C ILE A 297 24.79 37.57 0.97
N TRP A 298 25.92 36.95 0.63
CA TRP A 298 26.70 37.31 -0.56
C TRP A 298 25.96 36.99 -1.85
N LYS A 299 25.28 35.83 -1.91
CA LYS A 299 24.48 35.46 -3.08
C LYS A 299 23.33 36.44 -3.30
N ASN A 300 22.68 36.88 -2.22
CA ASN A 300 21.65 37.92 -2.28
C ASN A 300 22.18 39.26 -2.79
N LEU A 301 23.28 39.74 -2.22
CA LEU A 301 23.92 41.00 -2.63
C LEU A 301 24.32 40.95 -4.11
N MET A 302 24.97 39.87 -4.54
CA MET A 302 25.37 39.67 -5.94
C MET A 302 24.15 39.61 -6.87
N SER A 303 23.11 38.86 -6.49
CA SER A 303 21.87 38.77 -7.26
C SER A 303 21.19 40.13 -7.40
N GLY A 304 21.10 40.89 -6.29
CA GLY A 304 20.56 42.25 -6.27
C GLY A 304 21.35 43.22 -7.15
N LEU A 305 22.69 43.17 -7.11
CA LEU A 305 23.57 44.01 -7.94
C LEU A 305 23.42 43.67 -9.43
N ILE A 306 23.41 42.39 -9.80
CA ILE A 306 23.25 41.95 -11.19
C ILE A 306 21.88 42.35 -11.74
N LEU A 307 20.81 42.14 -10.96
CA LEU A 307 19.45 42.51 -11.34
C LEU A 307 19.31 44.02 -11.52
N THR A 308 19.82 44.80 -10.57
CA THR A 308 19.75 46.27 -10.61
C THR A 308 20.60 46.80 -11.76
N GLY A 309 21.83 46.32 -11.91
CA GLY A 309 22.74 46.72 -12.99
C GLY A 309 22.17 46.41 -14.37
N THR A 310 21.62 45.20 -14.57
CA THR A 310 21.00 44.80 -15.84
C THR A 310 19.74 45.61 -16.12
N THR A 311 18.93 45.91 -15.10
CA THR A 311 17.73 46.76 -15.24
C THR A 311 18.11 48.19 -15.63
N ILE A 312 19.11 48.79 -14.97
CA ILE A 312 19.63 50.11 -15.32
C ILE A 312 20.18 50.11 -16.76
N MET A 313 20.93 49.07 -17.14
CA MET A 313 21.45 48.94 -18.51
C MET A 313 20.32 48.82 -19.54
N ALA A 314 19.30 47.98 -19.26
CA ALA A 314 18.13 47.81 -20.11
C ALA A 314 17.36 49.13 -20.30
N LEU A 315 17.18 49.91 -19.23
CA LEU A 315 16.55 51.23 -19.28
C LEU A 315 17.41 52.27 -20.03
N ARG A 316 18.72 52.30 -19.78
CA ARG A 316 19.66 53.21 -20.48
C ARG A 316 19.72 52.92 -21.99
N LEU A 317 19.64 51.65 -22.36
CA LEU A 317 19.72 51.20 -23.75
C LEU A 317 18.35 50.99 -24.39
N ILE A 318 17.24 51.27 -23.71
CA ILE A 318 15.87 50.95 -24.16
C ILE A 318 15.56 51.46 -25.57
N ARG A 319 16.13 52.62 -25.96
CA ARG A 319 15.95 53.20 -27.30
C ARG A 319 16.93 52.65 -28.33
N LYS A 320 18.18 52.36 -27.94
CA LYS A 320 19.23 51.87 -28.86
C LYS A 320 19.07 50.38 -29.16
N ALA A 321 18.73 49.60 -28.15
CA ALA A 321 18.53 48.16 -28.18
C ALA A 321 17.20 47.81 -27.50
N PRO A 322 16.04 48.12 -28.11
CA PRO A 322 14.73 47.88 -27.49
C PRO A 322 14.46 46.41 -27.17
N TYR A 323 15.07 45.49 -27.94
CA TYR A 323 15.02 44.05 -27.67
C TYR A 323 15.64 43.67 -26.32
N LEU A 324 16.61 44.45 -25.81
CA LEU A 324 17.21 44.24 -24.49
C LEU A 324 16.19 44.52 -23.39
N ALA A 325 15.52 45.66 -23.45
CA ALA A 325 14.51 46.04 -22.48
C ALA A 325 13.28 45.12 -22.55
N VAL A 326 12.76 44.84 -23.74
CA VAL A 326 11.62 43.93 -23.90
C VAL A 326 11.97 42.53 -23.41
N GLY A 327 13.13 41.99 -23.78
CA GLY A 327 13.57 40.69 -23.30
C GLY A 327 13.77 40.63 -21.79
N TRP A 328 14.37 41.67 -21.20
CA TRP A 328 14.63 41.74 -19.75
C TRP A 328 13.35 41.87 -18.93
N PHE A 329 12.46 42.80 -19.31
CA PHE A 329 11.20 42.98 -18.61
C PHE A 329 10.21 41.85 -18.87
N TRP A 330 10.30 41.15 -20.01
CA TRP A 330 9.59 39.89 -20.21
C TRP A 330 10.03 38.86 -19.17
N TYR A 331 11.34 38.64 -19.04
CA TYR A 331 11.89 37.69 -18.08
C TYR A 331 11.49 38.01 -16.63
N LEU A 332 11.69 39.26 -16.20
CA LEU A 332 11.28 39.69 -14.86
C LEU A 332 9.78 39.57 -14.65
N GLY A 333 8.97 40.18 -15.51
CA GLY A 333 7.53 40.28 -15.31
C GLY A 333 6.80 38.93 -15.33
N THR A 334 7.23 38.00 -16.19
CA THR A 334 6.58 36.70 -16.34
C THR A 334 6.90 35.70 -15.23
N LEU A 335 7.99 35.91 -14.48
CA LEU A 335 8.35 35.07 -13.31
C LEU A 335 7.65 35.50 -12.02
N ILE A 336 7.18 36.75 -11.90
CA ILE A 336 6.56 37.29 -10.67
C ILE A 336 5.55 36.32 -10.01
N PRO A 337 4.62 35.68 -10.73
CA PRO A 337 3.62 34.80 -10.10
C PRO A 337 4.19 33.54 -9.45
N VAL A 338 5.41 33.13 -9.82
CA VAL A 338 6.00 31.82 -9.46
C VAL A 338 7.36 31.94 -8.78
N ILE A 339 7.88 33.16 -8.59
CA ILE A 339 9.21 33.41 -8.00
C ILE A 339 9.25 33.31 -6.46
N GLY A 340 8.12 32.95 -5.82
CA GLY A 340 8.05 32.70 -4.38
C GLY A 340 7.65 33.89 -3.50
N LEU A 341 7.19 35.02 -4.07
CA LEU A 341 6.66 36.16 -3.29
C LEU A 341 5.34 35.79 -2.59
N VAL A 342 4.42 35.19 -3.34
CA VAL A 342 3.24 34.49 -2.80
C VAL A 342 3.58 33.01 -2.80
N GLN A 343 4.00 32.49 -1.63
CA GLN A 343 4.53 31.13 -1.55
C GLN A 343 3.39 30.10 -1.57
N VAL A 344 3.46 29.19 -2.54
CA VAL A 344 2.56 28.05 -2.71
C VAL A 344 3.40 26.79 -2.86
N GLY A 345 3.16 25.80 -2.00
CA GLY A 345 4.00 24.60 -1.89
C GLY A 345 5.32 24.87 -1.14
N GLN A 346 6.18 23.86 -1.07
CA GLN A 346 7.41 23.92 -0.26
C GLN A 346 8.67 24.27 -1.04
N GLN A 347 8.61 24.23 -2.37
CA GLN A 347 9.75 24.54 -3.24
C GLN A 347 10.03 26.04 -3.31
N ALA A 348 11.31 26.40 -3.26
CA ALA A 348 11.79 27.76 -3.39
C ALA A 348 11.77 28.25 -4.85
N MET A 349 12.07 27.35 -5.79
CA MET A 349 12.02 27.55 -7.24
C MET A 349 11.75 26.22 -7.94
N ALA A 350 11.50 26.23 -9.25
CA ALA A 350 11.32 25.01 -10.05
C ALA A 350 11.66 25.25 -11.52
N ASP A 351 12.29 24.30 -12.19
CA ASP A 351 12.77 24.47 -13.58
C ASP A 351 11.62 24.76 -14.55
N ARG A 352 10.46 24.11 -14.37
CA ARG A 352 9.22 24.37 -15.12
C ARG A 352 8.77 25.83 -15.13
N TYR A 353 9.12 26.64 -14.13
CA TYR A 353 8.76 28.06 -14.09
C TYR A 353 9.52 28.89 -15.12
N ALA A 354 10.66 28.40 -15.63
CA ALA A 354 11.49 29.11 -16.60
C ALA A 354 10.99 29.01 -18.05
N TYR A 355 10.00 28.14 -18.32
CA TYR A 355 9.56 27.74 -19.66
C TYR A 355 9.22 28.94 -20.59
N ILE A 356 8.28 29.80 -20.21
CA ILE A 356 7.95 31.05 -20.95
C ILE A 356 8.89 32.22 -20.60
N PRO A 357 9.30 32.43 -19.34
CA PRO A 357 10.13 33.58 -19.01
C PRO A 357 11.46 33.67 -19.74
N LEU A 358 12.14 32.54 -19.96
CA LEU A 358 13.44 32.54 -20.64
C LEU A 358 13.37 32.95 -22.12
N VAL A 359 12.18 32.93 -22.75
CA VAL A 359 11.99 33.49 -24.09
C VAL A 359 12.47 34.95 -24.15
N GLY A 360 12.24 35.71 -23.07
CA GLY A 360 12.76 37.07 -22.95
C GLY A 360 14.28 37.14 -23.07
N ILE A 361 15.01 36.26 -22.39
CA ILE A 361 16.48 36.21 -22.47
C ILE A 361 16.96 35.68 -23.82
N PHE A 362 16.26 34.71 -24.41
CA PHE A 362 16.57 34.19 -25.74
C PHE A 362 16.48 35.29 -26.81
N ILE A 363 15.53 36.23 -26.68
CA ILE A 363 15.44 37.42 -27.54
C ILE A 363 16.69 38.30 -27.37
N ILE A 364 17.13 38.55 -26.13
CA ILE A 364 18.33 39.36 -25.86
C ILE A 364 19.54 38.76 -26.59
N ILE A 365 19.74 37.44 -26.50
CA ILE A 365 20.87 36.76 -27.13
C ILE A 365 20.74 36.80 -28.66
N ALA A 366 19.56 36.47 -29.20
CA ALA A 366 19.34 36.35 -30.64
C ALA A 366 19.52 37.68 -31.39
N TRP A 367 19.23 38.82 -30.75
CA TRP A 367 19.46 40.14 -31.34
C TRP A 367 20.78 40.77 -30.90
N GLY A 368 21.19 40.58 -29.65
CA GLY A 368 22.37 41.21 -29.07
C GLY A 368 23.69 40.62 -29.56
N LEU A 369 23.83 39.29 -29.65
CA LEU A 369 25.10 38.66 -30.01
C LEU A 369 25.56 39.04 -31.44
N PRO A 370 24.68 39.03 -32.48
CA PRO A 370 25.07 39.50 -33.80
C PRO A 370 25.43 40.99 -33.86
N GLU A 371 24.84 41.81 -32.97
CA GLU A 371 25.09 43.24 -32.90
C GLU A 371 26.43 43.56 -32.21
N LEU A 372 26.80 42.81 -31.16
CA LEU A 372 28.11 42.90 -30.51
C LEU A 372 29.24 42.52 -31.47
N LEU A 373 29.03 41.49 -32.29
CA LEU A 373 30.01 41.01 -33.26
C LEU A 373 29.95 41.75 -34.60
N LYS A 374 29.29 42.90 -34.66
CA LYS A 374 29.00 43.53 -35.96
C LYS A 374 30.25 43.91 -36.74
N ASN A 375 31.34 44.27 -36.04
CA ASN A 375 32.60 44.69 -36.64
C ASN A 375 33.57 43.53 -36.91
N PHE A 376 33.20 42.28 -36.59
CA PHE A 376 34.09 41.13 -36.77
C PHE A 376 33.95 40.52 -38.18
N PRO A 377 35.04 40.42 -38.98
CA PRO A 377 34.96 40.11 -40.42
C PRO A 377 34.43 38.70 -40.72
N PHE A 378 34.70 37.72 -39.85
CA PHE A 378 34.26 36.33 -40.03
C PHE A 378 32.98 35.97 -39.26
N ARG A 379 32.24 36.97 -38.75
CA ARG A 379 31.10 36.77 -37.83
C ARG A 379 30.06 35.77 -38.33
N LYS A 380 29.73 35.75 -39.63
CA LYS A 380 28.68 34.87 -40.17
C LYS A 380 29.10 33.39 -40.13
N LYS A 381 30.33 33.08 -40.56
CA LYS A 381 30.88 31.71 -40.52
C LYS A 381 31.05 31.26 -39.07
N LEU A 382 31.67 32.10 -38.24
CA LEU A 382 31.89 31.83 -36.83
C LEU A 382 30.57 31.57 -36.09
N LEU A 383 29.58 32.46 -36.21
CA LEU A 383 28.29 32.29 -35.56
C LEU A 383 27.55 31.04 -36.03
N SER A 384 27.64 30.69 -37.31
CA SER A 384 26.97 29.49 -37.82
C SER A 384 27.59 28.21 -37.24
N VAL A 385 28.92 28.11 -37.19
CA VAL A 385 29.63 26.96 -36.60
C VAL A 385 29.36 26.87 -35.10
N LEU A 386 29.52 27.99 -34.36
CA LEU A 386 29.26 28.03 -32.93
C LEU A 386 27.81 27.67 -32.58
N THR A 387 26.84 28.15 -33.38
CA THR A 387 25.43 27.80 -33.19
C THR A 387 25.18 26.30 -33.40
N GLY A 388 25.80 25.69 -34.41
CA GLY A 388 25.70 24.25 -34.67
C GLY A 388 26.26 23.40 -33.52
N ILE A 389 27.46 23.74 -33.03
CA ILE A 389 28.09 23.07 -31.87
C ILE A 389 27.20 23.26 -30.63
N PHE A 390 26.80 24.49 -30.35
CA PHE A 390 25.99 24.83 -29.18
C PHE A 390 24.67 24.07 -29.12
N PHE A 391 23.92 24.00 -30.23
CA PHE A 391 22.69 23.20 -30.26
C PHE A 391 22.93 21.70 -30.21
N SER A 392 24.03 21.20 -30.78
CA SER A 392 24.39 19.78 -30.64
C SER A 392 24.65 19.40 -29.18
N VAL A 393 25.34 20.28 -28.44
CA VAL A 393 25.54 20.13 -26.99
C VAL A 393 24.21 20.21 -26.24
N LEU A 394 23.37 21.23 -26.49
CA LEU A 394 22.07 21.35 -25.82
C LEU A 394 21.14 20.17 -26.08
N MET A 395 21.06 19.68 -27.33
CA MET A 395 20.28 18.49 -27.66
C MET A 395 20.78 17.24 -26.93
N THR A 396 22.11 17.08 -26.82
CA THR A 396 22.72 15.97 -26.07
C THR A 396 22.43 16.06 -24.58
N LEU A 397 22.59 17.25 -23.98
CA LEU A 397 22.27 17.48 -22.58
C LEU A 397 20.79 17.27 -22.30
N THR A 398 19.92 17.67 -23.23
CA THR A 398 18.48 17.44 -23.12
C THR A 398 18.16 15.95 -23.17
N TRP A 399 18.77 15.21 -24.09
CA TRP A 399 18.64 13.75 -24.18
C TRP A 399 19.12 13.01 -22.93
N ILE A 400 20.18 13.50 -22.28
CA ILE A 400 20.69 12.94 -21.01
C ILE A 400 19.70 13.26 -19.89
N GLN A 401 19.34 14.54 -19.72
CA GLN A 401 18.47 14.99 -18.64
C GLN A 401 17.07 14.35 -18.71
N LEU A 402 16.60 14.00 -19.90
CA LEU A 402 15.33 13.32 -20.10
C LEU A 402 15.29 11.94 -19.41
N GLN A 403 16.42 11.26 -19.27
CA GLN A 403 16.49 9.90 -18.71
C GLN A 403 16.16 9.85 -17.22
N TYR A 404 16.38 10.95 -16.49
CA TYR A 404 16.00 11.03 -15.08
C TYR A 404 14.48 11.06 -14.88
N TRP A 405 13.72 11.43 -15.91
CA TRP A 405 12.26 11.45 -15.88
C TRP A 405 11.62 10.13 -16.34
N GLU A 406 12.40 9.07 -16.52
CA GLU A 406 11.91 7.78 -17.00
C GLU A 406 10.97 7.09 -15.99
N ASN A 407 11.28 7.17 -14.70
CA ASN A 407 10.43 6.68 -13.62
C ASN A 407 10.74 7.40 -12.30
N SER A 408 9.87 7.20 -11.31
CA SER A 408 9.95 7.88 -10.01
C SER A 408 11.24 7.59 -9.23
N VAL A 409 11.80 6.38 -9.34
CA VAL A 409 13.05 6.01 -8.65
C VAL A 409 14.22 6.81 -9.20
N LYS A 410 14.45 6.77 -10.53
CA LYS A 410 15.52 7.53 -11.19
C LYS A 410 15.40 9.03 -10.93
N LEU A 411 14.18 9.56 -10.92
CA LEU A 411 13.93 10.98 -10.68
C LEU A 411 14.36 11.40 -9.28
N PHE A 412 13.96 10.65 -8.25
CA PHE A 412 14.28 11.00 -6.87
C PHE A 412 15.70 10.64 -6.47
N GLU A 413 16.31 9.59 -7.04
CA GLU A 413 17.74 9.31 -6.90
C GLU A 413 18.57 10.47 -7.46
N HIS A 414 18.26 10.93 -8.67
CA HIS A 414 18.94 12.09 -9.26
C HIS A 414 18.72 13.37 -8.44
N ALA A 415 17.49 13.56 -7.92
CA ALA A 415 17.21 14.69 -7.03
C ALA A 415 18.10 14.65 -5.79
N ILE A 416 18.26 13.48 -5.14
CA ILE A 416 19.16 13.29 -4.00
C ILE A 416 20.61 13.60 -4.40
N GLU A 417 21.11 13.09 -5.52
CA GLU A 417 22.48 13.36 -5.98
C GLU A 417 22.77 14.86 -6.18
N VAL A 418 21.78 15.59 -6.70
CA VAL A 418 21.85 17.03 -6.92
C VAL A 418 21.71 17.79 -5.60
N THR A 419 20.79 17.38 -4.73
CA THR A 419 20.48 18.11 -3.49
C THR A 419 21.42 17.78 -2.35
N ASP A 420 21.92 16.56 -2.19
CA ASP A 420 22.82 16.21 -1.07
C ASP A 420 24.10 17.05 -1.06
N LYS A 421 24.63 17.37 -2.24
CA LYS A 421 25.84 18.19 -2.38
C LYS A 421 25.60 19.67 -2.05
N LYS A 422 24.37 20.17 -2.26
CA LYS A 422 24.04 21.61 -2.19
C LYS A 422 23.12 21.96 -1.01
N TYR A 423 22.39 20.98 -0.47
CA TYR A 423 21.29 21.11 0.50
C TYR A 423 21.19 19.82 1.36
N PRO A 424 22.17 19.57 2.25
CA PRO A 424 22.27 18.30 3.00
C PRO A 424 21.13 18.01 3.98
N SER A 425 20.14 18.90 4.12
CA SER A 425 18.97 18.75 5.01
C SER A 425 17.64 18.51 4.26
N PHE A 426 17.68 18.17 2.97
CA PHE A 426 16.46 18.10 2.18
C PHE A 426 15.69 16.77 2.34
N VAL A 427 14.72 16.77 3.25
CA VAL A 427 14.03 15.56 3.71
C VAL A 427 13.00 15.02 2.70
N ALA A 428 12.38 15.90 1.90
CA ALA A 428 11.29 15.53 1.01
C ALA A 428 11.70 14.51 -0.07
N VAL A 429 12.93 14.60 -0.61
CA VAL A 429 13.42 13.65 -1.64
C VAL A 429 13.65 12.25 -1.08
N TYR A 430 14.23 12.14 0.12
CA TYR A 430 14.39 10.85 0.80
C TYR A 430 13.04 10.23 1.16
N ASN A 431 12.10 11.05 1.62
CA ASN A 431 10.74 10.59 1.88
C ASN A 431 10.06 10.09 0.60
N ASN A 432 10.11 10.86 -0.49
CA ASN A 432 9.44 10.49 -1.74
C ASN A 432 10.05 9.24 -2.37
N LEU A 433 11.39 9.10 -2.37
CA LEU A 433 12.04 7.86 -2.81
C LEU A 433 11.61 6.67 -1.93
N GLY A 434 11.54 6.86 -0.61
CA GLY A 434 11.03 5.87 0.32
C GLY A 434 9.59 5.43 0.05
N VAL A 435 8.71 6.36 -0.29
CA VAL A 435 7.31 6.08 -0.67
C VAL A 435 7.26 5.24 -1.95
N VAL A 436 8.01 5.64 -2.98
CA VAL A 436 8.08 4.89 -4.25
C VAL A 436 8.59 3.47 -4.02
N LEU A 437 9.62 3.30 -3.20
CA LEU A 437 10.16 1.98 -2.87
C LEU A 437 9.18 1.14 -2.04
N ASN A 438 8.38 1.76 -1.16
CA ASN A 438 7.31 1.06 -0.44
C ASN A 438 6.22 0.54 -1.38
N GLU A 439 5.80 1.33 -2.36
CA GLU A 439 4.81 0.91 -3.37
C GLU A 439 5.34 -0.22 -4.25
N GLN A 440 6.65 -0.24 -4.55
CA GLN A 440 7.32 -1.35 -5.23
C GLN A 440 7.55 -2.57 -4.31
N MET A 441 7.04 -2.55 -3.08
CA MET A 441 7.25 -3.58 -2.04
C MET A 441 8.73 -3.82 -1.68
N LYS A 442 9.62 -2.89 -2.04
CA LYS A 442 11.06 -2.91 -1.69
C LYS A 442 11.26 -2.32 -0.29
N PHE A 443 10.56 -2.87 0.69
CA PHE A 443 10.48 -2.31 2.04
C PHE A 443 11.84 -2.16 2.73
N LYS A 444 12.81 -3.04 2.44
CA LYS A 444 14.18 -2.95 2.99
C LYS A 444 14.92 -1.70 2.50
N GLU A 445 14.90 -1.43 1.20
CA GLU A 445 15.52 -0.25 0.59
C GLU A 445 14.80 1.03 1.05
N ALA A 446 13.46 1.02 1.04
CA ALA A 446 12.64 2.13 1.52
C ALA A 446 13.01 2.54 2.96
N THR A 447 13.21 1.56 3.85
CA THR A 447 13.60 1.78 5.24
C THR A 447 14.90 2.57 5.37
N VAL A 448 15.88 2.38 4.47
CA VAL A 448 17.16 3.10 4.51
C VAL A 448 16.94 4.59 4.24
N HIS A 449 16.23 4.92 3.16
CA HIS A 449 15.96 6.31 2.79
C HIS A 449 15.04 7.00 3.80
N LEU A 450 14.02 6.31 4.31
CA LEU A 450 13.10 6.87 5.30
C LEU A 450 13.74 7.08 6.68
N LYS A 451 14.67 6.22 7.08
CA LYS A 451 15.50 6.47 8.28
C LYS A 451 16.38 7.71 8.09
N ASN A 452 16.96 7.91 6.91
CA ASN A 452 17.70 9.14 6.61
C ASN A 452 16.78 10.37 6.66
N ALA A 453 15.57 10.29 6.10
CA ALA A 453 14.57 11.37 6.19
C ALA A 453 14.27 11.74 7.65
N VAL A 454 13.99 10.75 8.51
CA VAL A 454 13.75 10.96 9.96
C VAL A 454 14.98 11.49 10.67
N LYS A 455 16.19 11.04 10.29
CA LYS A 455 17.45 11.55 10.88
C LYS A 455 17.70 13.02 10.52
N LEU A 456 17.43 13.41 9.28
CA LEU A 456 17.60 14.79 8.81
C LEU A 456 16.58 15.74 9.43
N GLN A 457 15.33 15.30 9.57
CA GLN A 457 14.27 16.08 10.19
C GLN A 457 13.38 15.20 11.08
N PRO A 458 13.72 15.11 12.39
CA PRO A 458 12.98 14.27 13.33
C PRO A 458 11.51 14.69 13.57
N ASN A 459 11.13 15.91 13.17
CA ASN A 459 9.75 16.41 13.29
C ASN A 459 8.94 16.29 12.00
N TYR A 460 9.40 15.49 11.01
CA TYR A 460 8.70 15.31 9.74
C TYR A 460 7.72 14.12 9.81
N ALA A 461 6.45 14.42 10.11
CA ALA A 461 5.40 13.43 10.37
C ALA A 461 5.21 12.43 9.21
N GLU A 462 5.29 12.90 7.97
CA GLU A 462 5.15 12.08 6.77
C GLU A 462 6.22 10.98 6.69
N ALA A 463 7.50 11.29 6.97
CA ALA A 463 8.57 10.29 6.97
C ALA A 463 8.41 9.27 8.09
N HIS A 464 7.92 9.67 9.27
CA HIS A 464 7.58 8.73 10.34
C HIS A 464 6.48 7.76 9.90
N ASN A 465 5.37 8.26 9.34
CA ASN A 465 4.31 7.39 8.83
C ASN A 465 4.82 6.43 7.75
N ASN A 466 5.59 6.94 6.79
CA ASN A 466 6.09 6.13 5.68
C ASN A 466 7.14 5.10 6.12
N LEU A 467 7.97 5.42 7.12
CA LEU A 467 8.87 4.46 7.75
C LEU A 467 8.09 3.36 8.48
N GLY A 468 6.99 3.74 9.16
CA GLY A 468 6.05 2.79 9.74
C GLY A 468 5.50 1.82 8.69
N ASN A 469 5.09 2.32 7.52
CA ASN A 469 4.61 1.50 6.40
C ASN A 469 5.67 0.49 5.94
N SER A 470 6.93 0.93 5.75
CA SER A 470 8.04 0.04 5.39
C SER A 470 8.25 -1.07 6.43
N LEU A 471 8.24 -0.71 7.71
CA LEU A 471 8.44 -1.66 8.82
C LEU A 471 7.27 -2.63 8.93
N SER A 472 6.03 -2.17 8.70
CA SER A 472 4.85 -3.02 8.65
C SER A 472 4.91 -4.02 7.50
N GLY A 473 5.37 -3.60 6.31
CA GLY A 473 5.63 -4.49 5.16
C GLY A 473 6.72 -5.55 5.43
N LEU A 474 7.63 -5.28 6.36
CA LEU A 474 8.64 -6.23 6.87
C LEU A 474 8.14 -7.08 8.05
N ASN A 475 6.85 -7.01 8.40
CA ASN A 475 6.23 -7.63 9.58
C ASN A 475 6.84 -7.17 10.94
N ARG A 476 7.53 -6.03 10.97
CA ARG A 476 8.11 -5.41 12.19
C ARG A 476 7.11 -4.49 12.86
N PHE A 477 5.93 -5.03 13.19
CA PHE A 477 4.77 -4.27 13.65
C PHE A 477 5.04 -3.40 14.89
N ARG A 478 5.82 -3.90 15.87
CA ARG A 478 6.14 -3.12 17.08
C ARG A 478 6.93 -1.84 16.78
N GLU A 479 7.87 -1.90 15.84
CA GLU A 479 8.64 -0.72 15.44
C GLU A 479 7.79 0.22 14.58
N ALA A 480 6.93 -0.34 13.72
CA ALA A 480 5.99 0.46 12.93
C ALA A 480 5.06 1.29 13.82
N ASP A 481 4.53 0.71 14.90
CA ASP A 481 3.64 1.41 15.83
C ASP A 481 4.29 2.64 16.46
N ILE A 482 5.59 2.57 16.80
CA ILE A 482 6.34 3.69 17.38
C ILE A 482 6.36 4.85 16.38
N HIS A 483 6.65 4.56 15.12
CA HIS A 483 6.72 5.59 14.09
C HIS A 483 5.33 6.15 13.72
N TYR A 484 4.27 5.33 13.68
CA TYR A 484 2.91 5.84 13.47
C TYR A 484 2.46 6.74 14.62
N LYS A 485 2.71 6.34 15.89
CA LYS A 485 2.39 7.17 17.07
C LYS A 485 3.14 8.49 17.05
N GLU A 486 4.41 8.49 16.63
CA GLU A 486 5.18 9.73 16.49
C GLU A 486 4.65 10.62 15.35
N ALA A 487 4.25 10.04 14.21
CA ALA A 487 3.59 10.79 13.14
C ALA A 487 2.30 11.47 13.62
N ILE A 488 1.48 10.76 14.40
CA ILE A 488 0.26 11.28 15.03
C ILE A 488 0.58 12.38 16.05
N ARG A 489 1.62 12.21 16.87
CA ARG A 489 2.08 13.20 17.84
C ARG A 489 2.49 14.52 17.17
N LEU A 490 3.23 14.41 16.07
CA LEU A 490 3.70 15.55 15.28
C LEU A 490 2.57 16.22 14.48
N LYS A 491 1.63 15.42 13.97
CA LYS A 491 0.50 15.87 13.16
C LYS A 491 -0.81 15.20 13.63
N PRO A 492 -1.50 15.78 14.63
CA PRO A 492 -2.73 15.19 15.17
C PRO A 492 -3.90 15.09 14.18
N ASN A 493 -3.87 15.84 13.08
CA ASN A 493 -4.86 15.78 12.00
C ASN A 493 -4.31 14.96 10.81
N TYR A 494 -3.83 13.73 11.06
CA TYR A 494 -3.23 12.87 10.04
C TYR A 494 -3.98 11.54 9.88
N PRO A 495 -5.10 11.50 9.12
CA PRO A 495 -5.98 10.34 9.05
C PRO A 495 -5.28 9.08 8.50
N GLU A 496 -4.32 9.23 7.59
CA GLU A 496 -3.54 8.11 7.05
C GLU A 496 -2.72 7.42 8.15
N ALA A 497 -2.09 8.16 9.07
CA ALA A 497 -1.31 7.59 10.17
C ALA A 497 -2.18 6.85 11.19
N TYR A 498 -3.39 7.36 11.46
CA TYR A 498 -4.37 6.67 12.30
C TYR A 498 -4.83 5.34 11.68
N ASN A 499 -5.17 5.35 10.39
CA ASN A 499 -5.53 4.14 9.65
C ASN A 499 -4.39 3.10 9.63
N ASN A 500 -3.14 3.55 9.44
CA ASN A 500 -1.99 2.64 9.38
C ASN A 500 -1.64 2.03 10.74
N LEU A 501 -1.77 2.82 11.83
CA LEU A 501 -1.63 2.29 13.19
C LEU A 501 -2.74 1.28 13.52
N ALA A 502 -3.99 1.61 13.16
CA ALA A 502 -5.13 0.72 13.34
C ALA A 502 -4.97 -0.59 12.55
N ASN A 503 -4.46 -0.54 11.32
CA ASN A 503 -4.09 -1.71 10.52
C ASN A 503 -3.07 -2.60 11.23
N SER A 504 -2.01 -1.99 11.78
CA SER A 504 -1.00 -2.71 12.58
C SER A 504 -1.60 -3.37 13.82
N LEU A 505 -2.48 -2.67 14.54
CA LEU A 505 -3.17 -3.19 15.74
C LEU A 505 -4.15 -4.32 15.41
N SER A 506 -4.92 -4.18 14.34
CA SER A 506 -5.87 -5.20 13.90
C SER A 506 -5.17 -6.49 13.48
N LYS A 507 -4.00 -6.41 12.84
CA LYS A 507 -3.16 -7.58 12.52
C LYS A 507 -2.64 -8.32 13.77
N LYS A 508 -2.46 -7.60 14.88
CA LYS A 508 -2.07 -8.17 16.18
C LYS A 508 -3.27 -8.58 17.05
N PHE A 509 -4.49 -8.62 16.49
CA PHE A 509 -5.75 -8.93 17.19
C PHE A 509 -6.11 -7.98 18.35
N ASN A 510 -5.49 -6.80 18.44
CA ASN A 510 -5.93 -5.75 19.36
C ASN A 510 -7.06 -4.94 18.70
N LEU A 511 -8.25 -5.57 18.62
CA LEU A 511 -9.36 -5.10 17.80
C LEU A 511 -10.03 -3.83 18.36
N GLU A 512 -10.17 -3.73 19.68
CA GLU A 512 -10.79 -2.57 20.34
C GLU A 512 -10.00 -1.28 20.09
N GLU A 513 -8.68 -1.31 20.33
CA GLU A 513 -7.82 -0.13 20.09
C GLU A 513 -7.76 0.21 18.59
N ALA A 514 -7.74 -0.80 17.71
CA ALA A 514 -7.77 -0.60 16.27
C ALA A 514 -9.06 0.14 15.83
N ILE A 515 -10.23 -0.27 16.33
CA ILE A 515 -11.52 0.38 16.03
C ILE A 515 -11.47 1.86 16.39
N SER A 516 -11.01 2.22 17.60
CA SER A 516 -10.94 3.62 18.02
C SER A 516 -10.06 4.49 17.10
N TYR A 517 -8.92 3.96 16.66
CA TYR A 517 -8.06 4.71 15.72
C TYR A 517 -8.65 4.79 14.31
N TYR A 518 -9.35 3.76 13.81
CA TYR A 518 -10.07 3.87 12.55
C TYR A 518 -11.21 4.89 12.61
N GLU A 519 -11.99 4.89 13.68
CA GLU A 519 -13.04 5.89 13.92
C GLU A 519 -12.44 7.30 13.89
N LYS A 520 -11.24 7.49 14.46
CA LYS A 520 -10.54 8.77 14.40
C LYS A 520 -10.12 9.13 12.97
N ALA A 521 -9.63 8.17 12.18
CA ALA A 521 -9.28 8.39 10.78
C ALA A 521 -10.50 8.82 9.95
N VAL A 522 -11.64 8.15 10.13
CA VAL A 522 -12.92 8.47 9.47
C VAL A 522 -13.47 9.82 9.95
N GLN A 523 -13.35 10.14 11.24
CA GLN A 523 -13.76 11.45 11.78
C GLN A 523 -12.96 12.59 11.14
N LEU A 524 -11.64 12.41 10.98
CA LEU A 524 -10.76 13.41 10.38
C LEU A 524 -10.95 13.54 8.86
N LYS A 525 -11.31 12.45 8.18
CA LYS A 525 -11.53 12.39 6.73
C LYS A 525 -12.74 11.49 6.42
N PRO A 526 -13.96 12.05 6.42
CA PRO A 526 -15.18 11.29 6.17
C PRO A 526 -15.23 10.61 4.79
N GLU A 527 -14.50 11.13 3.80
CA GLU A 527 -14.45 10.55 2.45
C GLU A 527 -13.32 9.50 2.29
N TYR A 528 -12.77 8.97 3.38
CA TYR A 528 -11.68 7.99 3.33
C TYR A 528 -12.20 6.55 3.19
N SER A 529 -12.47 6.14 1.95
CA SER A 529 -13.05 4.82 1.64
C SER A 529 -12.27 3.64 2.23
N GLU A 530 -10.94 3.70 2.24
CA GLU A 530 -10.10 2.62 2.78
C GLU A 530 -10.20 2.50 4.31
N ALA A 531 -10.28 3.63 5.03
CA ALA A 531 -10.50 3.62 6.48
C ALA A 531 -11.89 3.08 6.84
N HIS A 532 -12.92 3.43 6.06
CA HIS A 532 -14.26 2.85 6.19
C HIS A 532 -14.27 1.34 5.99
N PHE A 533 -13.59 0.85 4.94
CA PHE A 533 -13.46 -0.57 4.67
C PHE A 533 -12.73 -1.30 5.82
N ASN A 534 -11.57 -0.78 6.23
CA ASN A 534 -10.77 -1.39 7.29
C ASN A 534 -11.54 -1.41 8.62
N LEU A 535 -12.24 -0.33 8.97
CA LEU A 535 -13.13 -0.27 10.13
C LEU A 535 -14.23 -1.32 10.05
N GLY A 536 -14.93 -1.43 8.92
CA GLY A 536 -16.00 -2.40 8.72
C GLY A 536 -15.50 -3.85 8.86
N VAL A 537 -14.37 -4.18 8.25
CA VAL A 537 -13.75 -5.51 8.38
C VAL A 537 -13.35 -5.81 9.83
N THR A 538 -12.74 -4.84 10.52
CA THR A 538 -12.31 -5.00 11.92
C THR A 538 -13.51 -5.12 12.88
N LEU A 539 -14.58 -4.35 12.67
CA LEU A 539 -15.83 -4.46 13.43
C LEU A 539 -16.46 -5.84 13.26
N ASN A 540 -16.47 -6.39 12.03
CA ASN A 540 -16.99 -7.74 11.80
C ASN A 540 -16.14 -8.81 12.52
N LYS A 541 -14.81 -8.66 12.54
CA LYS A 541 -13.92 -9.54 13.34
C LYS A 541 -14.18 -9.42 14.85
N TRP A 542 -14.59 -8.24 15.31
CA TRP A 542 -15.01 -7.99 16.69
C TRP A 542 -16.48 -8.36 16.95
N ASN A 543 -17.13 -9.08 16.03
CA ASN A 543 -18.53 -9.55 16.14
C ASN A 543 -19.59 -8.44 16.14
N HIS A 544 -19.28 -7.26 15.57
CA HIS A 544 -20.19 -6.11 15.42
C HIS A 544 -20.70 -5.97 13.97
N SER A 545 -21.31 -7.04 13.44
CA SER A 545 -21.63 -7.13 12.00
C SER A 545 -22.61 -6.09 11.47
N GLU A 546 -23.51 -5.53 12.30
CA GLU A 546 -24.44 -4.46 11.85
C GLU A 546 -23.70 -3.15 11.58
N GLN A 547 -22.82 -2.73 12.49
CA GLN A 547 -22.00 -1.53 12.29
C GLN A 547 -21.02 -1.73 11.13
N ALA A 548 -20.50 -2.94 10.97
CA ALA A 548 -19.63 -3.30 9.86
C ALA A 548 -20.29 -3.06 8.49
N ILE A 549 -21.56 -3.43 8.33
CA ILE A 549 -22.32 -3.25 7.09
C ILE A 549 -22.38 -1.77 6.72
N GLY A 550 -22.76 -0.88 7.65
CA GLY A 550 -22.88 0.56 7.37
C GLY A 550 -21.57 1.18 6.89
N HIS A 551 -20.44 0.80 7.50
CA HIS A 551 -19.13 1.30 7.04
C HIS A 551 -18.68 0.70 5.70
N LEU A 552 -18.99 -0.57 5.41
CA LEU A 552 -18.69 -1.19 4.12
C LEU A 552 -19.55 -0.60 2.99
N GLU A 553 -20.82 -0.30 3.26
CA GLU A 553 -21.71 0.41 2.32
C GLU A 553 -21.18 1.81 2.02
N GLU A 554 -20.69 2.53 3.04
CA GLU A 554 -20.09 3.85 2.85
C GLU A 554 -18.77 3.76 2.06
N ALA A 555 -17.92 2.76 2.32
CA ALA A 555 -16.72 2.52 1.52
C ALA A 555 -17.05 2.29 0.03
N ILE A 556 -18.11 1.53 -0.25
CA ILE A 556 -18.62 1.29 -1.62
C ILE A 556 -19.24 2.55 -2.22
N ARG A 557 -19.98 3.34 -1.44
CA ARG A 557 -20.55 4.62 -1.91
C ARG A 557 -19.45 5.59 -2.34
N LEU A 558 -18.38 5.67 -1.54
CA LEU A 558 -17.21 6.51 -1.82
C LEU A 558 -16.37 5.95 -2.97
N ASN A 559 -16.23 4.63 -3.08
CA ASN A 559 -15.52 3.96 -4.16
C ASN A 559 -16.36 2.77 -4.71
N PRO A 560 -17.20 3.00 -5.73
CA PRO A 560 -18.06 1.94 -6.29
C PRO A 560 -17.28 0.78 -6.91
N ASN A 561 -15.99 0.98 -7.23
CA ASN A 561 -15.13 -0.04 -7.80
C ASN A 561 -14.26 -0.77 -6.77
N PHE A 562 -14.62 -0.71 -5.48
CA PHE A 562 -13.85 -1.32 -4.39
C PHE A 562 -14.21 -2.81 -4.22
N SER A 563 -13.57 -3.67 -5.03
CA SER A 563 -13.82 -5.12 -5.09
C SER A 563 -13.78 -5.81 -3.73
N GLU A 564 -12.81 -5.49 -2.88
CA GLU A 564 -12.64 -6.08 -1.55
C GLU A 564 -13.77 -5.71 -0.59
N ALA A 565 -14.26 -4.46 -0.66
CA ALA A 565 -15.41 -4.03 0.13
C ALA A 565 -16.70 -4.75 -0.29
N HIS A 566 -16.90 -4.94 -1.59
CA HIS A 566 -18.01 -5.74 -2.12
C HIS A 566 -17.95 -7.20 -1.64
N ILE A 567 -16.77 -7.83 -1.70
CA ILE A 567 -16.59 -9.21 -1.20
C ILE A 567 -16.86 -9.28 0.31
N ALA A 568 -16.30 -8.35 1.09
CA ALA A 568 -16.47 -8.34 2.54
C ALA A 568 -17.95 -8.18 2.93
N LEU A 569 -18.67 -7.25 2.31
CA LEU A 569 -20.09 -7.04 2.53
C LEU A 569 -20.91 -8.27 2.10
N GLY A 570 -20.63 -8.81 0.92
CA GLY A 570 -21.27 -10.03 0.41
C GLY A 570 -21.10 -11.22 1.36
N ASN A 571 -19.91 -11.40 1.94
CA ASN A 571 -19.65 -12.46 2.92
C ASN A 571 -20.44 -12.29 4.22
N ILE A 572 -20.53 -11.07 4.75
CA ILE A 572 -21.33 -10.79 5.96
C ILE A 572 -22.82 -11.06 5.69
N LEU A 573 -23.32 -10.64 4.53
CA LEU A 573 -24.70 -10.85 4.12
C LEU A 573 -25.01 -12.33 3.87
N PHE A 574 -24.07 -13.09 3.31
CA PHE A 574 -24.17 -14.54 3.16
C PHE A 574 -24.33 -15.24 4.52
N LEU A 575 -23.50 -14.88 5.52
CA LEU A 575 -23.61 -15.43 6.87
C LEU A 575 -24.93 -15.06 7.57
N LYS A 576 -25.54 -13.92 7.19
CA LYS A 576 -26.88 -13.51 7.62
C LYS A 576 -28.02 -14.13 6.81
N ASN A 577 -27.72 -15.09 5.91
CA ASN A 577 -28.67 -15.73 5.00
C ASN A 577 -29.36 -14.77 4.00
N ASN A 578 -28.82 -13.57 3.78
CA ASN A 578 -29.30 -12.66 2.73
C ASN A 578 -28.62 -12.99 1.40
N PHE A 579 -28.97 -14.15 0.83
CA PHE A 579 -28.32 -14.68 -0.37
C PHE A 579 -28.50 -13.78 -1.59
N LYS A 580 -29.67 -13.14 -1.75
CA LYS A 580 -29.95 -12.29 -2.92
C LYS A 580 -29.00 -11.09 -3.00
N THR A 581 -28.80 -10.38 -1.89
CA THR A 581 -27.89 -9.22 -1.87
C THR A 581 -26.43 -9.65 -1.89
N ALA A 582 -26.08 -10.79 -1.28
CA ALA A 582 -24.74 -11.36 -1.37
C ALA A 582 -24.35 -11.68 -2.83
N LEU A 583 -25.25 -12.31 -3.60
CA LEU A 583 -25.06 -12.59 -5.03
C LEU A 583 -24.78 -11.30 -5.81
N TYR A 584 -25.58 -10.25 -5.61
CA TYR A 584 -25.39 -8.96 -6.29
C TYR A 584 -23.98 -8.40 -6.10
N HIS A 585 -23.44 -8.44 -4.87
CA HIS A 585 -22.10 -7.93 -4.62
C HIS A 585 -21.00 -8.79 -5.24
N PHE A 586 -21.10 -10.12 -5.16
CA PHE A 586 -20.12 -11.00 -5.79
C PHE A 586 -20.14 -10.90 -7.33
N GLU A 587 -21.33 -10.80 -7.94
CA GLU A 587 -21.48 -10.57 -9.38
C GLU A 587 -20.92 -9.19 -9.79
N THR A 588 -21.12 -8.16 -8.98
CA THR A 588 -20.53 -6.84 -9.21
C THR A 588 -19.01 -6.92 -9.19
N THR A 589 -18.42 -7.63 -8.22
CA THR A 589 -16.97 -7.89 -8.21
C THR A 589 -16.50 -8.59 -9.48
N LEU A 590 -17.21 -9.60 -9.96
CA LEU A 590 -16.83 -10.32 -11.19
C LEU A 590 -17.02 -9.50 -12.48
N LYS A 591 -17.91 -8.51 -12.48
CA LYS A 591 -18.01 -7.54 -13.60
C LYS A 591 -16.79 -6.62 -13.65
N MET A 592 -16.23 -6.26 -12.48
CA MET A 592 -15.06 -5.41 -12.35
C MET A 592 -13.76 -6.18 -12.61
N ASP A 593 -13.66 -7.38 -12.03
CA ASP A 593 -12.53 -8.29 -12.16
C ASP A 593 -13.04 -9.72 -12.43
N PRO A 594 -13.15 -10.12 -13.72
CA PRO A 594 -13.56 -11.46 -14.09
C PRO A 594 -12.60 -12.57 -13.63
N ASN A 595 -11.38 -12.23 -13.21
CA ASN A 595 -10.37 -13.17 -12.74
C ASN A 595 -10.23 -13.14 -11.21
N ASN A 596 -11.27 -12.73 -10.48
CA ASN A 596 -11.22 -12.72 -9.01
C ASN A 596 -11.56 -14.10 -8.43
N ALA A 597 -10.54 -14.84 -7.98
CA ALA A 597 -10.73 -16.19 -7.41
C ALA A 597 -11.63 -16.20 -6.16
N ILE A 598 -11.52 -15.17 -5.30
CA ILE A 598 -12.29 -15.07 -4.04
C ILE A 598 -13.77 -14.86 -4.34
N ALA A 599 -14.09 -13.96 -5.28
CA ALA A 599 -15.48 -13.71 -5.68
C ALA A 599 -16.11 -14.96 -6.32
N HIS A 600 -15.38 -15.67 -7.18
CA HIS A 600 -15.86 -16.95 -7.73
C HIS A 600 -16.12 -18.01 -6.65
N ASN A 601 -15.21 -18.17 -5.68
CA ASN A 601 -15.41 -19.10 -4.57
C ASN A 601 -16.61 -18.69 -3.69
N SER A 602 -16.76 -17.40 -3.41
CA SER A 602 -17.86 -16.89 -2.59
C SER A 602 -19.21 -17.07 -3.29
N LEU A 603 -19.27 -16.76 -4.59
CA LEU A 603 -20.44 -17.00 -5.44
C LEU A 603 -20.81 -18.49 -5.51
N GLY A 604 -19.82 -19.37 -5.70
CA GLY A 604 -20.02 -20.82 -5.68
C GLY A 604 -20.59 -21.30 -4.34
N SER A 605 -20.16 -20.71 -3.22
CA SER A 605 -20.65 -21.03 -1.88
C SER A 605 -22.12 -20.65 -1.70
N VAL A 606 -22.54 -19.48 -2.19
CA VAL A 606 -23.95 -19.05 -2.17
C VAL A 606 -24.82 -19.98 -3.02
N LEU A 607 -24.37 -20.28 -4.24
CA LEU A 607 -25.11 -21.17 -5.16
C LEU A 607 -25.22 -22.60 -4.61
N GLY A 608 -24.17 -23.10 -3.96
CA GLY A 608 -24.19 -24.41 -3.29
C GLY A 608 -25.20 -24.46 -2.14
N GLN A 609 -25.29 -23.41 -1.33
CA GLN A 609 -26.32 -23.28 -0.28
C GLN A 609 -27.75 -23.19 -0.84
N GLN A 610 -27.92 -22.63 -2.04
CA GLN A 610 -29.20 -22.59 -2.75
C GLN A 610 -29.54 -23.91 -3.47
N GLY A 611 -28.66 -24.92 -3.43
CA GLY A 611 -28.84 -26.22 -4.08
C GLY A 611 -28.42 -26.26 -5.56
N SER A 612 -27.88 -25.17 -6.11
CA SER A 612 -27.41 -25.06 -7.49
C SER A 612 -25.99 -25.62 -7.66
N PHE A 613 -25.79 -26.90 -7.31
CA PHE A 613 -24.46 -27.52 -7.20
C PHE A 613 -23.65 -27.54 -8.50
N GLU A 614 -24.29 -27.66 -9.67
CA GLU A 614 -23.57 -27.65 -10.96
C GLU A 614 -22.92 -26.29 -11.23
N GLN A 615 -23.64 -25.21 -10.96
CA GLN A 615 -23.13 -23.84 -11.10
C GLN A 615 -22.07 -23.55 -10.03
N ALA A 616 -22.27 -24.03 -8.80
CA ALA A 616 -21.29 -23.92 -7.73
C ALA A 616 -19.95 -24.59 -8.10
N ILE A 617 -20.00 -25.82 -8.63
CA ILE A 617 -18.81 -26.56 -9.11
C ILE A 617 -18.10 -25.79 -10.23
N ALA A 618 -18.83 -25.20 -11.18
CA ALA A 618 -18.24 -24.40 -12.26
C ALA A 618 -17.47 -23.19 -11.72
N HIS A 619 -18.04 -22.48 -10.74
CA HIS A 619 -17.38 -21.34 -10.10
C HIS A 619 -16.18 -21.75 -9.24
N PHE A 620 -16.25 -22.83 -8.46
CA PHE A 620 -15.09 -23.33 -7.71
C PHE A 620 -13.95 -23.76 -8.64
N ASN A 621 -14.25 -24.44 -9.75
CA ASN A 621 -13.24 -24.77 -10.76
C ASN A 621 -12.61 -23.53 -11.39
N THR A 622 -13.40 -22.47 -11.62
CA THR A 622 -12.87 -21.21 -12.13
C THR A 622 -11.96 -20.54 -11.11
N ALA A 623 -12.36 -20.50 -9.83
CA ALA A 623 -11.52 -20.00 -8.74
C ALA A 623 -10.18 -20.75 -8.63
N ILE A 624 -10.19 -22.09 -8.76
CA ILE A 624 -8.99 -22.93 -8.77
C ILE A 624 -8.14 -22.69 -10.02
N LYS A 625 -8.76 -22.50 -11.19
CA LYS A 625 -8.04 -22.20 -12.43
C LYS A 625 -7.28 -20.86 -12.33
N ILE A 626 -7.88 -19.87 -11.68
CA ILE A 626 -7.27 -18.57 -11.44
C ILE A 626 -6.17 -18.68 -10.37
N ASN A 627 -6.48 -19.30 -9.23
CA ASN A 627 -5.53 -19.53 -8.15
C ASN A 627 -5.50 -21.01 -7.74
N PRO A 628 -4.56 -21.80 -8.31
CA PRO A 628 -4.44 -23.23 -8.00
C PRO A 628 -4.09 -23.53 -6.55
N ASP A 629 -3.47 -22.57 -5.83
CA ASP A 629 -3.12 -22.71 -4.42
C ASP A 629 -4.24 -22.16 -3.50
N TYR A 630 -5.49 -22.04 -3.98
CA TYR A 630 -6.62 -21.57 -3.17
C TYR A 630 -7.31 -22.71 -2.40
N ALA A 631 -6.81 -23.00 -1.19
CA ALA A 631 -7.27 -24.11 -0.36
C ALA A 631 -8.78 -24.13 -0.10
N GLU A 632 -9.40 -22.97 0.18
CA GLU A 632 -10.84 -22.86 0.45
C GLU A 632 -11.68 -23.25 -0.77
N ALA A 633 -11.24 -22.91 -1.99
CA ALA A 633 -11.95 -23.31 -3.21
C ALA A 633 -11.85 -24.82 -3.46
N HIS A 634 -10.70 -25.43 -3.17
CA HIS A 634 -10.55 -26.89 -3.19
C HIS A 634 -11.45 -27.58 -2.15
N LEU A 635 -11.51 -27.04 -0.93
CA LEU A 635 -12.39 -27.55 0.11
C LEU A 635 -13.87 -27.46 -0.31
N ASN A 636 -14.30 -26.30 -0.78
CA ASN A 636 -15.69 -26.08 -1.19
C ASN A 636 -16.08 -26.93 -2.41
N LEU A 637 -15.16 -27.15 -3.34
CA LEU A 637 -15.37 -28.06 -4.47
C LEU A 637 -15.52 -29.51 -4.00
N GLY A 638 -14.69 -29.96 -3.07
CA GLY A 638 -14.80 -31.30 -2.49
C GLY A 638 -16.13 -31.50 -1.75
N LEU A 639 -16.59 -30.48 -1.02
CA LEU A 639 -17.91 -30.48 -0.38
C LEU A 639 -19.04 -30.55 -1.40
N ALA A 640 -18.98 -29.75 -2.47
CA ALA A 640 -20.00 -29.77 -3.53
C ALA A 640 -20.10 -31.13 -4.24
N PHE A 641 -18.98 -31.81 -4.49
CA PHE A 641 -18.99 -33.17 -5.04
C PHE A 641 -19.58 -34.21 -4.07
N SER A 642 -19.34 -34.05 -2.77
CA SER A 642 -19.86 -34.95 -1.73
C SER A 642 -21.37 -34.84 -1.55
N VAL A 643 -21.93 -33.63 -1.64
CA VAL A 643 -23.39 -33.40 -1.52
C VAL A 643 -24.12 -33.84 -2.79
N ARG A 644 -23.55 -33.60 -3.98
CA ARG A 644 -24.12 -34.07 -5.25
C ARG A 644 -24.28 -35.61 -5.31
N GLU A 645 -23.43 -36.36 -4.60
CA GLU A 645 -23.56 -37.80 -4.44
C GLU A 645 -24.82 -38.19 -3.65
N GLN A 646 -25.19 -37.42 -2.62
CA GLN A 646 -26.35 -37.70 -1.77
C GLN A 646 -27.70 -37.35 -2.43
N ASP A 647 -27.73 -36.34 -3.30
CA ASP A 647 -28.95 -35.90 -4.01
C ASP A 647 -29.31 -36.75 -5.24
N ALA A 648 -28.47 -37.71 -5.64
CA ALA A 648 -28.75 -38.64 -6.73
C ALA A 648 -29.84 -39.67 -6.36
N LYS A 649 -31.08 -39.21 -6.17
CA LYS A 649 -32.26 -40.03 -5.85
C LYS A 649 -32.65 -41.03 -6.96
N ASP A 650 -32.13 -40.84 -8.18
CA ASP A 650 -32.49 -41.65 -9.35
C ASP A 650 -31.54 -42.83 -9.63
N GLY A 651 -30.66 -43.20 -8.70
CA GLY A 651 -29.78 -44.39 -8.88
C GLY A 651 -28.74 -44.25 -10.00
N ARG A 652 -28.57 -43.07 -10.59
CA ARG A 652 -27.39 -42.74 -11.41
C ARG A 652 -26.22 -42.39 -10.49
N PHE A 653 -25.55 -43.43 -9.99
CA PHE A 653 -24.28 -43.31 -9.27
C PHE A 653 -23.32 -42.39 -10.04
N CYS A 654 -22.97 -41.23 -9.46
CA CYS A 654 -21.76 -40.51 -9.87
C CYS A 654 -20.55 -41.26 -9.30
N LEU A 655 -20.18 -42.39 -9.92
CA LEU A 655 -19.10 -43.29 -9.51
C LEU A 655 -17.74 -42.59 -9.26
N ASN A 656 -17.57 -41.37 -9.77
CA ASN A 656 -16.33 -40.61 -9.72
C ASN A 656 -16.38 -39.37 -8.80
N CYS A 657 -17.52 -39.08 -8.15
CA CYS A 657 -17.69 -37.88 -7.32
C CYS A 657 -16.92 -37.99 -5.98
N ASN A 658 -16.94 -39.16 -5.33
CA ASN A 658 -16.25 -39.39 -4.05
C ASN A 658 -14.71 -39.36 -4.21
N GLN A 659 -14.18 -39.96 -5.28
CA GLN A 659 -12.74 -39.88 -5.62
C GLN A 659 -12.30 -38.43 -5.87
N LYS A 660 -13.11 -37.64 -6.58
CA LYS A 660 -12.85 -36.20 -6.78
C LYS A 660 -12.92 -35.41 -5.48
N ALA A 661 -13.90 -35.68 -4.62
CA ALA A 661 -14.01 -35.02 -3.32
C ALA A 661 -12.75 -35.27 -2.46
N VAL A 662 -12.35 -36.53 -2.29
CA VAL A 662 -11.14 -36.92 -1.55
C VAL A 662 -9.88 -36.27 -2.16
N HIS A 663 -9.78 -36.25 -3.50
CA HIS A 663 -8.68 -35.60 -4.19
C HIS A 663 -8.57 -34.10 -3.88
N HIS A 664 -9.67 -33.36 -3.95
CA HIS A 664 -9.65 -31.92 -3.65
C HIS A 664 -9.43 -31.62 -2.16
N PHE A 665 -9.94 -32.45 -1.24
CA PHE A 665 -9.62 -32.33 0.18
C PHE A 665 -8.12 -32.51 0.44
N LYS A 666 -7.50 -33.53 -0.16
CA LYS A 666 -6.06 -33.76 -0.04
C LYS A 666 -5.24 -32.58 -0.56
N ILE A 667 -5.62 -32.01 -1.70
CA ILE A 667 -4.95 -30.83 -2.25
C ILE A 667 -5.13 -29.62 -1.32
N ALA A 668 -6.34 -29.37 -0.81
CA ALA A 668 -6.58 -28.28 0.14
C ALA A 668 -5.69 -28.42 1.38
N ASP A 669 -5.54 -29.64 1.90
CA ASP A 669 -4.66 -29.93 3.03
C ASP A 669 -3.18 -29.74 2.67
N ASP A 670 -2.73 -30.24 1.52
CA ASP A 670 -1.34 -30.09 1.05
C ASP A 670 -0.97 -28.60 0.80
N ILE A 671 -1.89 -27.79 0.26
CA ILE A 671 -1.73 -26.34 0.13
C ILE A 671 -1.61 -25.67 1.49
N ARG A 672 -2.49 -26.03 2.44
CA ARG A 672 -2.46 -25.49 3.82
C ARG A 672 -1.18 -25.87 4.55
N VAL A 673 -0.64 -27.06 4.28
CA VAL A 673 0.69 -27.50 4.74
C VAL A 673 1.78 -26.64 4.12
N LYS A 674 1.81 -26.49 2.80
CA LYS A 674 2.79 -25.68 2.06
C LYS A 674 2.83 -24.22 2.53
N ASN A 675 1.68 -23.64 2.84
CA ASN A 675 1.54 -22.23 3.26
C ASN A 675 1.84 -21.99 4.76
N GLY A 676 2.35 -22.99 5.48
CA GLY A 676 2.83 -22.82 6.86
C GLY A 676 1.76 -22.91 7.95
N SER A 677 0.52 -23.27 7.61
CA SER A 677 -0.55 -23.45 8.61
C SER A 677 -0.46 -24.80 9.36
N TRP A 678 0.34 -25.76 8.87
CA TRP A 678 0.41 -27.14 9.41
C TRP A 678 1.84 -27.72 9.49
N ASN A 679 2.87 -26.89 9.32
CA ASN A 679 4.26 -27.36 9.11
C ASN A 679 4.90 -28.08 10.31
N ASN A 680 4.29 -28.08 11.50
CA ASN A 680 4.90 -28.69 12.68
C ASN A 680 4.47 -30.14 12.98
N VAL A 681 3.53 -30.77 12.27
CA VAL A 681 2.97 -32.06 12.76
C VAL A 681 3.35 -33.30 11.94
N LYS A 682 3.39 -33.23 10.61
CA LYS A 682 3.77 -34.40 9.77
C LYS A 682 5.23 -34.89 9.98
N LYS A 683 6.09 -34.07 10.59
CA LYS A 683 7.50 -34.44 10.86
C LYS A 683 7.67 -35.31 12.11
N TYR A 684 6.68 -35.34 13.01
CA TYR A 684 6.82 -35.90 14.36
C TYR A 684 5.88 -37.04 14.70
N ILE A 685 4.89 -37.35 13.85
CA ILE A 685 3.91 -38.42 14.11
C ILE A 685 4.12 -39.58 13.15
N LYS A 686 4.42 -40.77 13.67
CA LYS A 686 4.72 -42.00 12.91
C LYS A 686 3.95 -43.21 13.45
N SER A 687 3.84 -44.28 12.67
CA SER A 687 3.41 -45.60 13.17
C SER A 687 4.63 -46.44 13.54
N ALA A 688 4.55 -47.20 14.64
CA ALA A 688 5.57 -48.16 15.05
C ALA A 688 4.89 -49.51 15.31
N SER A 689 5.41 -50.58 14.70
CA SER A 689 4.92 -51.96 14.88
C SER A 689 5.87 -52.79 15.73
N THR A 690 7.17 -52.45 15.73
CA THR A 690 8.21 -53.09 16.56
C THR A 690 9.05 -52.06 17.30
N ILE A 691 9.88 -52.52 18.24
CA ILE A 691 10.80 -51.65 18.99
C ILE A 691 11.85 -50.99 18.08
N ASP A 692 12.21 -51.62 16.96
CA ASP A 692 13.18 -51.11 15.99
C ASP A 692 12.67 -49.88 15.22
N ASP A 693 11.35 -49.66 15.20
CA ASP A 693 10.73 -48.47 14.60
C ASP A 693 10.89 -47.22 15.49
N LEU A 694 11.26 -47.42 16.77
CA LEU A 694 11.44 -46.35 17.75
C LEU A 694 12.88 -45.82 17.74
N PRO A 695 13.09 -44.52 18.00
CA PRO A 695 14.43 -43.94 17.98
C PRO A 695 15.30 -44.50 19.12
N SER A 696 16.55 -44.85 18.81
CA SER A 696 17.53 -45.25 19.82
C SER A 696 18.07 -44.01 20.56
N ILE A 697 17.82 -43.91 21.87
CA ILE A 697 18.43 -42.91 22.74
C ILE A 697 19.62 -43.58 23.42
N HIS A 698 20.85 -43.27 22.98
CA HIS A 698 22.07 -43.90 23.50
C HIS A 698 22.44 -43.34 24.88
N SER A 699 23.17 -44.13 25.67
CA SER A 699 23.67 -43.72 26.98
C SER A 699 24.60 -42.50 26.84
N GLY A 700 24.09 -41.30 27.11
CA GLY A 700 24.82 -40.04 26.99
C GLY A 700 24.05 -38.93 26.26
N ASP A 701 22.97 -39.24 25.55
CA ASP A 701 22.08 -38.24 24.94
C ASP A 701 21.06 -37.69 25.97
N GLU A 702 20.82 -36.38 25.96
CA GLU A 702 19.72 -35.75 26.70
C GLU A 702 18.38 -36.14 26.04
N GLY A 703 17.65 -37.06 26.68
CA GLY A 703 16.33 -37.47 26.23
C GLY A 703 15.69 -38.57 27.06
N TYR A 704 14.36 -38.63 27.00
CA TYR A 704 13.53 -39.60 27.70
C TYR A 704 12.27 -39.92 26.89
N SER A 705 11.62 -41.02 27.24
CA SER A 705 10.36 -41.44 26.61
C SER A 705 9.27 -41.72 27.63
N PHE A 706 8.02 -41.60 27.20
CA PHE A 706 6.86 -42.01 27.97
C PHE A 706 5.78 -42.61 27.07
N TYR A 707 4.95 -43.49 27.63
CA TYR A 707 3.79 -44.01 26.91
C TYR A 707 2.48 -43.35 27.37
N VAL A 708 1.50 -43.29 26.48
CA VAL A 708 0.16 -42.76 26.77
C VAL A 708 -0.88 -43.78 26.28
N ALA A 709 -1.76 -44.21 27.17
CA ALA A 709 -2.78 -45.22 26.90
C ALA A 709 -4.12 -44.80 27.49
N GLY A 710 -5.16 -44.68 26.65
CA GLY A 710 -6.52 -44.29 27.04
C GLY A 710 -7.49 -45.46 27.11
N HIS A 711 -8.50 -45.36 27.97
CA HIS A 711 -9.60 -46.33 28.10
C HIS A 711 -9.14 -47.78 28.30
N THR A 712 -8.19 -47.99 29.22
CA THR A 712 -7.44 -49.25 29.36
C THR A 712 -8.15 -50.34 30.19
N SER A 713 -9.46 -50.23 30.41
CA SER A 713 -10.22 -51.23 31.18
C SER A 713 -10.42 -52.54 30.40
N ALA A 714 -10.31 -53.69 31.09
CA ALA A 714 -10.63 -54.99 30.51
C ALA A 714 -12.14 -55.17 30.26
N ASP A 715 -12.51 -55.77 29.12
CA ASP A 715 -13.90 -56.06 28.76
C ASP A 715 -14.48 -57.16 29.69
N PRO A 716 -15.57 -56.87 30.44
CA PRO A 716 -16.18 -57.83 31.37
C PRO A 716 -16.70 -59.13 30.75
N ARG A 717 -16.88 -59.18 29.42
CA ARG A 717 -17.27 -60.40 28.70
C ARG A 717 -16.17 -61.46 28.71
N PHE A 718 -14.93 -61.05 28.96
CA PHE A 718 -13.78 -61.93 29.13
C PHE A 718 -13.45 -62.03 30.63
N LYS A 719 -13.07 -63.21 31.13
CA LYS A 719 -12.80 -63.47 32.57
C LYS A 719 -11.55 -62.74 33.13
N SER A 720 -11.05 -61.69 32.46
CA SER A 720 -9.90 -60.91 32.89
C SER A 720 -10.35 -59.68 33.67
N GLY A 721 -10.06 -59.63 34.98
CA GLY A 721 -10.06 -58.36 35.71
C GLY A 721 -8.65 -57.75 35.66
N GLY A 722 -8.54 -56.45 35.40
CA GLY A 722 -7.25 -55.76 35.22
C GLY A 722 -7.24 -54.79 34.03
N LEU A 723 -6.05 -54.54 33.48
CA LEU A 723 -5.83 -53.77 32.25
C LEU A 723 -6.26 -54.55 31.00
N TYR A 724 -6.52 -53.82 29.92
CA TYR A 724 -6.86 -54.37 28.61
C TYR A 724 -5.80 -55.36 28.11
N GLY A 725 -6.19 -56.60 27.83
CA GLY A 725 -5.28 -57.72 27.51
C GLY A 725 -4.30 -57.42 26.36
N PRO A 726 -4.77 -56.97 25.18
CA PRO A 726 -3.89 -56.62 24.07
C PRO A 726 -2.86 -55.54 24.40
N PHE A 727 -3.19 -54.62 25.31
CA PHE A 727 -2.23 -53.63 25.81
C PHE A 727 -1.19 -54.27 26.74
N ALA A 728 -1.61 -55.14 27.66
CA ALA A 728 -0.72 -55.87 28.54
C ALA A 728 0.27 -56.76 27.77
N GLU A 729 -0.14 -57.36 26.65
CA GLU A 729 0.75 -58.16 25.78
C GLU A 729 1.90 -57.33 25.17
N LYS A 730 1.72 -56.02 25.00
CA LYS A 730 2.77 -55.10 24.49
C LYS A 730 3.75 -54.63 25.57
N PHE A 731 3.63 -55.09 26.82
CA PHE A 731 4.53 -54.67 27.91
C PHE A 731 5.99 -55.06 27.69
N HIS A 732 6.26 -56.13 26.96
CA HIS A 732 7.64 -56.49 26.57
C HIS A 732 8.32 -55.32 25.83
N MET A 733 7.62 -54.71 24.87
CA MET A 733 8.14 -53.58 24.10
C MET A 733 8.37 -52.34 24.97
N ILE A 734 7.50 -52.10 25.96
CA ILE A 734 7.67 -51.00 26.93
C ILE A 734 8.87 -51.25 27.85
N ASN A 735 9.08 -52.50 28.28
CA ASN A 735 10.15 -52.89 29.20
C ASN A 735 11.53 -52.88 28.54
N GLU A 736 11.60 -53.26 27.26
CA GLU A 736 12.85 -53.29 26.49
C GLU A 736 13.31 -51.88 26.07
N TYR A 737 12.41 -50.90 26.03
CA TYR A 737 12.75 -49.53 25.63
C TYR A 737 13.43 -48.74 26.76
N GLN A 738 14.76 -48.74 26.78
CA GLN A 738 15.58 -48.24 27.90
C GLN A 738 15.33 -46.78 28.30
N SER A 739 14.84 -45.94 27.38
CA SER A 739 14.57 -44.52 27.64
C SER A 739 13.21 -44.26 28.30
N MET A 740 12.37 -45.29 28.49
CA MET A 740 11.04 -45.17 29.10
C MET A 740 11.13 -44.74 30.57
N LYS A 741 10.53 -43.60 30.93
CA LYS A 741 10.51 -43.05 32.29
C LYS A 741 9.13 -42.98 32.90
N PHE A 742 8.11 -42.68 32.10
CA PHE A 742 6.74 -42.48 32.57
C PHE A 742 5.75 -43.29 31.74
N GLY A 743 4.62 -43.62 32.37
CA GLY A 743 3.44 -44.16 31.71
C GLY A 743 2.22 -43.38 32.13
N PHE A 744 1.38 -42.95 31.18
CA PHE A 744 0.15 -42.21 31.47
C PHE A 744 -1.06 -43.02 31.05
N LEU A 745 -1.89 -43.41 32.03
CA LEU A 745 -3.15 -44.09 31.81
C LEU A 745 -4.29 -43.06 31.85
N LEU A 746 -4.90 -42.76 30.70
CA LEU A 746 -5.85 -41.66 30.51
C LEU A 746 -7.29 -42.09 30.66
N GLY A 747 -7.72 -42.20 31.92
CA GLY A 747 -9.10 -42.38 32.35
C GLY A 747 -9.78 -43.65 31.88
N ASP A 748 -10.84 -44.02 32.59
CA ASP A 748 -11.60 -45.25 32.42
C ASP A 748 -10.68 -46.48 32.41
N VAL A 749 -9.74 -46.48 33.35
CA VAL A 749 -8.80 -47.57 33.59
C VAL A 749 -9.54 -48.75 34.22
N VAL A 750 -10.60 -48.48 34.98
CA VAL A 750 -11.50 -49.50 35.54
C VAL A 750 -12.95 -49.17 35.20
N LYS A 751 -13.73 -50.17 34.78
CA LYS A 751 -15.18 -50.01 34.52
C LYS A 751 -15.96 -49.68 35.80
N ASN A 752 -15.50 -50.16 36.95
CA ASN A 752 -16.06 -49.83 38.25
C ASN A 752 -14.95 -49.73 39.31
N ALA A 753 -14.72 -48.54 39.85
CA ALA A 753 -13.69 -48.26 40.84
C ALA A 753 -13.96 -48.93 42.20
N SER A 754 -13.50 -50.18 42.34
CA SER A 754 -13.45 -50.94 43.59
C SER A 754 -12.01 -51.19 44.02
N HIS A 755 -11.78 -51.51 45.30
CA HIS A 755 -10.46 -51.90 45.78
C HIS A 755 -9.89 -53.09 45.01
N GLU A 756 -10.73 -54.06 44.64
CA GLU A 756 -10.32 -55.23 43.88
C GLU A 756 -9.92 -54.87 42.44
N ALA A 757 -10.68 -54.00 41.77
CA ALA A 757 -10.33 -53.55 40.42
C ALA A 757 -8.97 -52.83 40.40
N TRP A 758 -8.72 -51.93 41.36
CA TRP A 758 -7.44 -51.24 41.48
C TRP A 758 -6.30 -52.17 41.89
N ARG A 759 -6.56 -53.20 42.69
CA ARG A 759 -5.58 -54.24 43.03
C ARG A 759 -5.12 -55.01 41.78
N LEU A 760 -6.05 -55.34 40.88
CA LEU A 760 -5.75 -56.03 39.62
C LEU A 760 -4.96 -55.14 38.66
N VAL A 761 -5.35 -53.87 38.48
CA VAL A 761 -4.58 -52.90 37.68
C VAL A 761 -3.16 -52.75 38.21
N LYS A 762 -2.98 -52.64 39.54
CA LYS A 762 -1.65 -52.57 40.16
C LYS A 762 -0.84 -53.85 39.95
N LYS A 763 -1.50 -55.01 39.98
CA LYS A 763 -0.86 -56.30 39.70
C LYS A 763 -0.34 -56.35 38.25
N ASP A 764 -1.12 -55.88 37.29
CA ASP A 764 -0.69 -55.86 35.88
C ASP A 764 0.47 -54.89 35.69
N LEU A 765 0.37 -53.68 36.23
CA LEU A 765 1.45 -52.68 36.18
C LEU A 765 2.73 -53.13 36.89
N ALA A 766 2.67 -54.06 37.85
CA ALA A 766 3.85 -54.62 38.50
C ALA A 766 4.72 -55.48 37.57
N SER A 767 4.20 -55.89 36.40
CA SER A 767 4.97 -56.58 35.37
C SER A 767 5.76 -55.63 34.46
N LEU A 768 5.51 -54.33 34.54
CA LEU A 768 6.36 -53.31 33.92
C LEU A 768 7.63 -53.08 34.75
N ASN A 769 8.68 -52.59 34.09
CA ASN A 769 9.94 -52.25 34.73
C ASN A 769 9.68 -51.27 35.88
N PRO A 770 10.12 -51.58 37.12
CA PRO A 770 9.81 -50.77 38.31
C PRO A 770 10.41 -49.36 38.26
N LYS A 771 11.33 -49.08 37.32
CA LYS A 771 11.85 -47.73 37.07
C LYS A 771 10.86 -46.82 36.32
N ILE A 772 9.83 -47.39 35.68
CA ILE A 772 8.80 -46.64 34.96
C ILE A 772 7.74 -46.17 35.96
N LYS A 773 7.57 -44.85 36.06
CA LYS A 773 6.56 -44.26 36.93
C LYS A 773 5.22 -44.15 36.19
N ASN A 774 4.31 -45.07 36.51
CA ASN A 774 2.96 -45.09 35.95
C ASN A 774 2.03 -44.13 36.71
N ILE A 775 1.42 -43.21 35.98
CA ILE A 775 0.53 -42.14 36.46
C ILE A 775 -0.86 -42.40 35.88
N VAL A 776 -1.85 -42.48 36.78
CA VAL A 776 -3.25 -42.61 36.39
C VAL A 776 -3.88 -41.22 36.35
N VAL A 777 -4.39 -40.83 35.18
CA VAL A 777 -5.18 -39.62 34.98
C VAL A 777 -6.66 -40.03 35.06
N PRO A 778 -7.42 -39.59 36.07
CA PRO A 778 -8.71 -40.18 36.38
C PRO A 778 -9.79 -39.86 35.33
N GLY A 779 -10.55 -40.89 34.94
CA GLY A 779 -11.77 -40.79 34.13
C GLY A 779 -13.05 -40.87 34.94
N ASN A 780 -14.21 -40.81 34.27
CA ASN A 780 -15.52 -40.77 34.95
C ASN A 780 -15.85 -42.09 35.65
N HIS A 781 -15.39 -43.23 35.13
CA HIS A 781 -15.56 -44.51 35.81
C HIS A 781 -14.60 -44.71 36.99
N ASP A 782 -13.45 -44.03 36.98
CA ASP A 782 -12.40 -44.14 37.99
C ASP A 782 -12.73 -43.36 39.28
N VAL A 783 -13.30 -42.16 39.16
CA VAL A 783 -13.59 -41.27 40.31
C VAL A 783 -15.07 -40.91 40.50
N GLY A 784 -15.94 -41.25 39.55
CA GLY A 784 -17.35 -40.84 39.56
C GLY A 784 -17.56 -39.36 39.19
N ILE A 785 -18.81 -38.99 38.92
CA ILE A 785 -19.20 -37.62 38.51
C ILE A 785 -19.55 -36.79 39.76
N GLY A 786 -18.85 -35.67 39.99
CA GLY A 786 -19.06 -34.77 41.14
C GLY A 786 -18.11 -34.99 42.33
N ALA A 787 -18.11 -34.05 43.28
CA ALA A 787 -17.12 -33.94 44.36
C ALA A 787 -17.33 -34.88 45.57
N SER A 788 -18.48 -35.55 45.70
CA SER A 788 -18.81 -36.45 46.82
C SER A 788 -19.18 -37.84 46.31
N ASN A 789 -18.18 -38.69 46.10
CA ASN A 789 -18.38 -40.07 45.65
C ASN A 789 -17.36 -41.01 46.30
N SER A 790 -17.82 -42.15 46.84
CA SER A 790 -16.97 -43.20 47.42
C SER A 790 -15.87 -43.70 46.48
N LYS A 791 -16.09 -43.64 45.16
CA LYS A 791 -15.09 -43.97 44.12
C LYS A 791 -13.88 -43.02 44.12
N ARG A 792 -14.12 -41.73 44.31
CA ARG A 792 -13.07 -40.71 44.38
C ARG A 792 -12.20 -40.91 45.62
N ASP A 793 -12.80 -41.23 46.76
CA ASP A 793 -12.05 -41.54 47.98
C ASP A 793 -11.17 -42.77 47.80
N ILE A 794 -11.69 -43.83 47.16
CA ILE A 794 -10.91 -45.01 46.80
C ILE A 794 -9.74 -44.61 45.89
N PHE A 795 -9.96 -43.78 44.87
CA PHE A 795 -8.90 -43.31 43.99
C PHE A 795 -7.82 -42.50 44.74
N LEU A 796 -8.25 -41.53 45.57
CA LEU A 796 -7.36 -40.68 46.35
C LEU A 796 -6.47 -41.49 47.30
N GLN A 797 -7.02 -42.53 47.94
CA GLN A 797 -6.25 -43.46 48.77
C GLN A 797 -5.20 -44.25 47.98
N GLN A 798 -5.46 -44.52 46.69
CA GLN A 798 -4.60 -45.37 45.87
C GLN A 798 -3.53 -44.61 45.09
N PHE A 799 -3.82 -43.38 44.63
CA PHE A 799 -2.98 -42.60 43.69
C PHE A 799 -2.76 -41.14 44.10
N GLY A 800 -3.44 -40.65 45.14
CA GLY A 800 -3.31 -39.26 45.60
C GLY A 800 -4.12 -38.27 44.75
N LYS A 801 -3.62 -37.03 44.63
CA LYS A 801 -4.33 -35.92 43.97
C LYS A 801 -4.73 -36.25 42.53
N THR A 802 -5.91 -35.78 42.13
CA THR A 802 -6.47 -36.03 40.79
C THR A 802 -6.07 -35.02 39.72
N PHE A 803 -5.52 -33.87 40.11
CA PHE A 803 -4.88 -32.89 39.21
C PHE A 803 -3.65 -32.28 39.91
N PHE A 804 -2.54 -32.21 39.18
CA PHE A 804 -1.24 -31.74 39.68
C PHE A 804 -0.28 -31.50 38.50
N SER A 805 0.90 -30.91 38.77
CA SER A 805 1.92 -30.68 37.75
C SER A 805 3.31 -30.97 38.31
N PHE A 806 4.24 -31.39 37.45
CA PHE A 806 5.64 -31.60 37.81
C PHE A 806 6.55 -31.28 36.63
N LYS A 807 7.83 -31.05 36.90
CA LYS A 807 8.85 -30.82 35.87
C LYS A 807 9.77 -32.03 35.76
N HIS A 808 10.18 -32.35 34.54
CA HIS A 808 11.25 -33.29 34.27
C HIS A 808 12.16 -32.68 33.21
N GLU A 809 13.46 -32.58 33.53
CA GLU A 809 14.41 -31.83 32.70
C GLU A 809 13.91 -30.40 32.43
N LYS A 810 13.78 -29.99 31.16
CA LYS A 810 13.23 -28.70 30.73
C LYS A 810 11.77 -28.77 30.30
N ASP A 811 11.04 -29.82 30.65
CA ASP A 811 9.65 -29.99 30.25
C ASP A 811 8.69 -29.95 31.44
N LEU A 812 7.46 -29.49 31.19
CA LEU A 812 6.40 -29.35 32.18
C LEU A 812 5.26 -30.32 31.89
N PHE A 813 4.89 -31.11 32.90
CA PHE A 813 3.78 -32.07 32.86
C PHE A 813 2.62 -31.55 33.70
N ILE A 814 1.41 -31.49 33.12
CA ILE A 814 0.19 -31.01 33.77
C ILE A 814 -0.90 -32.08 33.65
N ILE A 815 -1.43 -32.53 34.78
CA ILE A 815 -2.49 -33.54 34.88
C ILE A 815 -3.77 -32.84 35.33
N LEU A 816 -4.85 -33.05 34.59
CA LEU A 816 -6.17 -32.46 34.84
C LEU A 816 -7.24 -33.55 35.09
N ASP A 817 -8.21 -33.22 35.93
CA ASP A 817 -9.34 -34.09 36.31
C ASP A 817 -10.59 -33.74 35.49
N ALA A 818 -11.01 -34.62 34.60
CA ALA A 818 -12.15 -34.32 33.72
C ALA A 818 -13.51 -34.18 34.44
N ASN A 819 -13.63 -34.65 35.69
CA ASN A 819 -14.94 -34.86 36.34
C ASN A 819 -15.26 -33.93 37.51
N ILE A 820 -14.28 -33.14 38.00
CA ILE A 820 -14.54 -32.17 39.09
C ILE A 820 -15.57 -31.12 38.67
N ASN A 821 -15.57 -30.67 37.42
CA ASN A 821 -16.47 -29.60 36.96
C ASN A 821 -17.35 -30.00 35.77
N GLN A 822 -17.92 -31.22 35.81
CA GLN A 822 -18.84 -31.70 34.76
C GLN A 822 -18.23 -31.60 33.35
N TRP A 823 -17.14 -32.31 33.08
CA TRP A 823 -16.54 -32.42 31.73
C TRP A 823 -15.96 -31.09 31.21
N ASN A 824 -15.59 -30.16 32.12
CA ASN A 824 -15.06 -28.84 31.80
C ASN A 824 -13.78 -28.49 32.60
N ILE A 825 -12.89 -27.69 32.01
CA ILE A 825 -11.73 -27.08 32.70
C ILE A 825 -12.17 -25.71 33.21
N SER A 826 -12.74 -25.68 34.41
CA SER A 826 -13.22 -24.46 35.05
C SER A 826 -12.90 -24.44 36.54
N GLY A 827 -13.32 -23.39 37.26
CA GLY A 827 -13.18 -23.29 38.71
C GLY A 827 -11.74 -23.47 39.20
N GLU A 828 -11.55 -24.34 40.20
CA GLU A 828 -10.24 -24.59 40.81
C GLU A 828 -9.20 -25.14 39.83
N GLN A 829 -9.62 -25.93 38.84
CA GLN A 829 -8.71 -26.51 37.85
C GLN A 829 -8.23 -25.49 36.82
N LEU A 830 -9.09 -24.55 36.41
CA LEU A 830 -8.67 -23.44 35.55
C LEU A 830 -7.69 -22.51 36.28
N GLN A 831 -7.94 -22.23 37.56
CA GLN A 831 -7.02 -21.45 38.39
C GLN A 831 -5.70 -22.18 38.61
N PHE A 832 -5.74 -23.49 38.80
CA PHE A 832 -4.55 -24.33 38.85
C PHE A 832 -3.76 -24.26 37.53
N LEU A 833 -4.42 -24.46 36.39
CA LEU A 833 -3.79 -24.38 35.07
C LEU A 833 -3.10 -23.03 34.86
N LYS A 834 -3.79 -21.91 35.12
CA LYS A 834 -3.22 -20.55 35.04
C LYS A 834 -1.96 -20.37 35.89
N ARG A 835 -1.90 -21.00 37.07
CA ARG A 835 -0.74 -20.92 37.98
C ARG A 835 0.40 -21.86 37.59
N SER A 836 0.08 -22.97 36.92
CA SER A 836 1.07 -23.97 36.53
C SER A 836 1.78 -23.64 35.21
N LEU A 837 1.19 -22.83 34.34
CA LEU A 837 1.82 -22.42 33.08
C LEU A 837 3.08 -21.56 33.32
N PRO A 838 4.15 -21.76 32.51
CA PRO A 838 5.43 -21.09 32.72
C PRO A 838 5.32 -19.58 32.48
N LYS A 839 6.10 -18.81 33.25
CA LYS A 839 6.31 -17.38 33.00
C LYS A 839 7.48 -17.20 32.04
N LYS A 840 7.58 -16.03 31.39
CA LYS A 840 8.61 -15.70 30.37
C LYS A 840 10.08 -15.88 30.80
N LYS A 841 10.36 -16.07 32.10
CA LYS A 841 11.71 -16.33 32.64
C LYS A 841 11.99 -17.82 32.89
N ASP A 842 10.98 -18.67 32.78
CA ASP A 842 11.11 -20.11 33.04
C ASP A 842 11.71 -20.78 31.80
N SER A 843 12.86 -21.44 31.97
CA SER A 843 13.52 -22.22 30.92
C SER A 843 12.78 -23.55 30.70
N ILE A 844 11.61 -23.49 30.05
CA ILE A 844 10.81 -24.65 29.65
C ILE A 844 10.84 -24.77 28.13
N ASN A 845 10.99 -25.99 27.63
CA ASN A 845 10.96 -26.33 26.22
C ASN A 845 9.53 -26.75 25.83
N ASN A 846 9.05 -27.87 26.38
CA ASN A 846 7.73 -28.43 26.05
C ASN A 846 6.76 -28.42 27.23
N ILE A 847 5.46 -28.32 26.93
CA ILE A 847 4.37 -28.47 27.90
C ILE A 847 3.48 -29.64 27.49
N PHE A 848 3.39 -30.65 28.35
CA PHE A 848 2.55 -31.83 28.17
C PHE A 848 1.35 -31.77 29.10
N ILE A 849 0.15 -31.71 28.54
CA ILE A 849 -1.11 -31.64 29.28
C ILE A 849 -1.90 -32.94 29.07
N PHE A 850 -2.39 -33.55 30.16
CA PHE A 850 -3.12 -34.81 30.13
C PHE A 850 -4.51 -34.64 30.73
N SER A 851 -5.53 -35.08 30.01
CA SER A 851 -6.90 -35.14 30.51
C SER A 851 -7.62 -36.34 29.92
N HIS A 852 -8.69 -36.80 30.57
CA HIS A 852 -9.48 -37.93 30.09
C HIS A 852 -10.32 -37.56 28.86
N GLN A 853 -11.12 -36.48 28.91
CA GLN A 853 -12.15 -36.19 27.91
C GLN A 853 -12.29 -34.70 27.55
N LEU A 854 -11.33 -34.18 26.80
CA LEU A 854 -11.45 -32.84 26.22
C LEU A 854 -12.07 -32.88 24.81
N ILE A 855 -11.97 -34.03 24.15
CA ILE A 855 -12.40 -34.24 22.76
C ILE A 855 -13.25 -35.50 22.68
N TRP A 856 -14.41 -35.41 22.01
CA TRP A 856 -15.33 -36.53 21.81
C TRP A 856 -15.63 -36.74 20.33
N HIS A 857 -16.00 -37.97 19.97
CA HIS A 857 -16.44 -38.33 18.63
C HIS A 857 -17.81 -39.04 18.69
N HIS A 858 -18.86 -38.45 18.10
CA HIS A 858 -20.20 -39.03 18.08
C HIS A 858 -20.43 -39.87 16.81
N THR A 859 -20.50 -41.20 16.95
CA THR A 859 -20.67 -42.10 15.80
C THR A 859 -22.07 -42.18 15.20
N SER A 860 -23.09 -41.68 15.90
CA SER A 860 -24.50 -41.79 15.48
C SER A 860 -25.06 -40.57 14.73
N LYS A 861 -24.25 -39.53 14.49
CA LYS A 861 -24.68 -38.27 13.87
C LYS A 861 -23.74 -37.85 12.71
N PRO A 862 -24.22 -37.76 11.46
CA PRO A 862 -23.38 -37.50 10.26
C PRO A 862 -22.60 -36.19 10.27
N GLU A 863 -23.00 -35.23 11.11
CA GLU A 863 -22.46 -33.87 11.22
C GLU A 863 -21.16 -33.76 12.05
N PHE A 864 -20.72 -34.86 12.69
CA PHE A 864 -19.55 -34.91 13.60
C PHE A 864 -18.38 -35.78 13.09
N LYS A 865 -18.18 -35.87 11.77
CA LYS A 865 -17.07 -36.63 11.12
C LYS A 865 -15.64 -36.11 11.38
N LYS A 866 -15.43 -35.17 12.29
CA LYS A 866 -14.10 -34.62 12.66
C LYS A 866 -13.98 -34.53 14.18
N ILE A 867 -12.79 -34.80 14.72
CA ILE A 867 -12.39 -34.55 16.11
C ILE A 867 -12.70 -33.08 16.47
N LYS A 868 -13.66 -32.85 17.37
CA LYS A 868 -14.06 -31.50 17.85
C LYS A 868 -14.04 -31.48 19.39
N PRO A 869 -13.45 -30.46 20.04
CA PRO A 869 -13.51 -30.35 21.49
C PRO A 869 -14.95 -30.26 22.01
N ASN A 870 -15.20 -30.82 23.19
CA ASN A 870 -16.52 -30.97 23.81
C ASN A 870 -17.32 -29.65 23.93
N SER A 871 -16.62 -28.52 23.95
CA SER A 871 -17.19 -27.18 23.97
C SER A 871 -18.02 -26.86 22.73
N PHE A 872 -17.62 -27.31 21.53
CA PHE A 872 -18.38 -27.08 20.28
C PHE A 872 -19.70 -27.85 20.20
N GLU A 873 -19.90 -28.87 21.04
CA GLU A 873 -21.06 -29.77 20.98
C GLU A 873 -22.15 -29.46 22.03
N GLY A 874 -22.00 -28.38 22.81
CA GLY A 874 -23.01 -27.94 23.78
C GLY A 874 -23.19 -28.88 24.99
N ARG A 875 -22.23 -29.78 25.22
CA ARG A 875 -22.27 -30.76 26.32
C ARG A 875 -21.89 -30.17 27.69
N SER A 876 -21.15 -29.06 27.69
CA SER A 876 -20.95 -28.22 28.87
C SER A 876 -22.00 -27.10 28.87
N LYS A 877 -22.66 -26.86 30.02
CA LYS A 877 -23.64 -25.78 30.15
C LYS A 877 -23.04 -24.37 29.94
N ASN A 878 -21.73 -24.21 30.09
CA ASN A 878 -20.98 -22.99 29.78
C ASN A 878 -19.77 -23.33 28.87
N LEU A 879 -19.66 -22.69 27.71
CA LEU A 879 -18.48 -22.75 26.83
C LEU A 879 -17.32 -21.99 27.50
N ASN A 880 -16.17 -22.62 27.71
CA ASN A 880 -15.00 -21.98 28.34
C ASN A 880 -13.66 -22.38 27.68
N PHE A 881 -13.53 -23.55 27.05
CA PHE A 881 -12.23 -23.99 26.54
C PHE A 881 -11.61 -23.03 25.51
N TRP A 882 -12.34 -22.58 24.50
CA TRP A 882 -11.78 -21.70 23.45
C TRP A 882 -11.67 -20.24 23.87
N ASP A 883 -12.48 -19.82 24.83
CA ASP A 883 -12.56 -18.42 25.27
C ASP A 883 -11.63 -18.13 26.45
N GLU A 884 -11.32 -19.14 27.28
CA GLU A 884 -10.49 -18.95 28.48
C GLU A 884 -9.32 -19.92 28.62
N VAL A 885 -9.39 -21.15 28.11
CA VAL A 885 -8.29 -22.14 28.27
C VAL A 885 -7.31 -22.06 27.11
N PHE A 886 -7.80 -22.10 25.89
CA PHE A 886 -7.01 -22.09 24.68
C PHE A 886 -6.18 -20.82 24.51
N PRO A 887 -6.70 -19.60 24.80
CA PRO A 887 -5.89 -18.38 24.75
C PRO A 887 -4.70 -18.44 25.71
N LEU A 888 -4.86 -19.03 26.90
CA LEU A 888 -3.75 -19.22 27.85
C LEU A 888 -2.64 -20.11 27.30
N LEU A 889 -2.98 -21.03 26.41
CA LEU A 889 -2.03 -21.96 25.79
C LEU A 889 -1.44 -21.36 24.51
N SER A 890 -2.25 -20.74 23.65
CA SER A 890 -1.79 -20.17 22.37
C SER A 890 -0.87 -18.96 22.52
N ASP A 891 -0.93 -18.27 23.66
CA ASP A 891 -0.09 -17.10 23.95
C ASP A 891 1.32 -17.46 24.44
N LEU A 892 1.63 -18.75 24.61
CA LEU A 892 2.92 -19.23 25.06
C LEU A 892 3.87 -19.49 23.88
N ASP A 893 5.13 -19.11 24.04
CA ASP A 893 6.20 -19.36 23.06
C ASP A 893 6.69 -20.84 23.06
N ASN A 894 5.98 -21.74 23.75
CA ASN A 894 6.36 -23.14 23.99
C ASN A 894 5.63 -24.12 23.05
N ASP A 895 6.23 -25.28 22.77
CA ASP A 895 5.53 -26.38 22.11
C ASP A 895 4.60 -27.08 23.12
N ILE A 896 3.30 -27.14 22.80
CA ILE A 896 2.27 -27.68 23.70
C ILE A 896 1.63 -28.91 23.10
N TYR A 897 1.59 -30.00 23.88
CA TYR A 897 0.99 -31.27 23.51
C TYR A 897 -0.10 -31.63 24.53
N PHE A 898 -1.34 -31.75 24.05
CA PHE A 898 -2.50 -32.05 24.87
C PHE A 898 -3.02 -33.45 24.55
N PHE A 899 -2.86 -34.40 25.48
CA PHE A 899 -3.27 -35.79 25.32
C PHE A 899 -4.67 -36.06 25.91
N SER A 900 -5.51 -36.81 25.17
CA SER A 900 -6.85 -37.26 25.58
C SER A 900 -7.05 -38.77 25.42
N GLY A 901 -7.82 -39.39 26.33
CA GLY A 901 -7.97 -40.84 26.43
C GLY A 901 -9.22 -41.48 25.81
N ASP A 902 -10.24 -40.70 25.42
CA ASP A 902 -11.55 -41.23 24.99
C ASP A 902 -11.95 -40.87 23.54
N ILE A 903 -11.08 -41.21 22.58
CA ILE A 903 -11.42 -41.14 21.15
C ILE A 903 -11.63 -42.56 20.55
N GLY A 904 -11.50 -43.61 21.37
CA GLY A 904 -11.54 -45.01 20.94
C GLY A 904 -12.86 -45.74 21.18
N ALA A 905 -13.90 -45.41 20.42
CA ALA A 905 -15.02 -46.33 20.14
C ALA A 905 -15.79 -45.92 18.85
N ALA A 906 -15.09 -45.87 17.71
CA ALA A 906 -15.75 -45.70 16.41
C ALA A 906 -15.45 -46.88 15.47
N PRO A 907 -16.47 -47.64 15.03
CA PRO A 907 -16.26 -48.74 14.08
C PRO A 907 -15.90 -48.28 12.65
N ASN A 908 -16.06 -47.00 12.30
CA ASN A 908 -15.96 -46.54 10.91
C ASN A 908 -15.23 -45.17 10.77
N GLY A 909 -13.95 -45.20 10.38
CA GLY A 909 -13.47 -44.34 9.29
C GLY A 909 -12.88 -42.92 9.54
N SER A 910 -11.94 -42.71 10.46
CA SER A 910 -11.01 -41.55 10.37
C SER A 910 -9.55 -41.93 10.68
N GLU A 911 -8.60 -41.40 9.89
CA GLU A 911 -7.14 -41.61 10.02
C GLU A 911 -6.44 -40.63 10.97
N LEU A 912 -7.17 -39.71 11.61
CA LEU A 912 -6.57 -38.66 12.45
C LEU A 912 -6.84 -38.94 13.92
N PHE A 913 -5.81 -39.32 14.66
CA PHE A 913 -5.78 -39.36 16.13
C PHE A 913 -5.15 -38.08 16.73
N TYR A 914 -5.03 -37.00 15.93
CA TYR A 914 -4.46 -35.73 16.37
C TYR A 914 -5.01 -34.55 15.56
N THR A 915 -4.90 -33.33 16.09
CA THR A 915 -5.21 -32.05 15.40
C THR A 915 -4.38 -30.91 16.02
N GLN A 916 -4.12 -29.83 15.28
CA GLN A 916 -3.38 -28.66 15.82
C GLN A 916 -4.20 -27.37 15.67
N TYR A 917 -4.14 -26.51 16.69
CA TYR A 917 -4.69 -25.16 16.65
C TYR A 917 -3.69 -24.19 17.27
N SER A 918 -3.29 -23.14 16.53
CA SER A 918 -2.42 -22.03 16.97
C SER A 918 -1.25 -22.46 17.88
N GLY A 919 -0.45 -23.44 17.45
CA GLY A 919 0.72 -23.92 18.21
C GLY A 919 0.45 -25.04 19.22
N VAL A 920 -0.81 -25.38 19.51
CA VAL A 920 -1.18 -26.48 20.43
C VAL A 920 -1.51 -27.74 19.65
N THR A 921 -0.79 -28.83 19.92
CA THR A 921 -1.00 -30.15 19.31
C THR A 921 -1.87 -31.02 20.21
N PHE A 922 -3.09 -31.32 19.76
CA PHE A 922 -3.99 -32.24 20.43
C PHE A 922 -3.78 -33.64 19.91
N VAL A 923 -3.59 -34.61 20.79
CA VAL A 923 -3.30 -36.00 20.45
C VAL A 923 -4.21 -36.92 21.26
N ALA A 924 -4.69 -37.98 20.64
CA ALA A 924 -5.68 -38.86 21.21
C ALA A 924 -5.26 -40.32 21.14
N THR A 925 -5.76 -41.08 22.11
CA THR A 925 -5.60 -42.53 22.21
C THR A 925 -6.93 -43.16 22.59
N GLY A 926 -7.07 -44.46 22.40
CA GLY A 926 -8.22 -45.18 22.92
C GLY A 926 -8.20 -46.67 22.60
N MET A 927 -8.79 -47.45 23.51
CA MET A 927 -8.90 -48.90 23.43
C MET A 927 -10.40 -49.27 23.56
N GLY A 928 -10.98 -49.84 22.50
CA GLY A 928 -12.43 -50.06 22.40
C GLY A 928 -12.81 -51.44 21.89
N GLY A 929 -11.88 -52.40 21.83
CA GLY A 929 -12.11 -53.74 21.28
C GLY A 929 -12.15 -53.77 19.75
N GLY A 930 -11.54 -52.78 19.09
CA GLY A 930 -11.58 -52.62 17.63
C GLY A 930 -10.24 -52.89 16.95
N VAL A 931 -10.26 -53.12 15.63
CA VAL A 931 -9.07 -53.38 14.80
C VAL A 931 -8.03 -52.23 14.78
N ARG A 932 -8.38 -51.06 15.32
CA ARG A 932 -7.54 -49.83 15.33
C ARG A 932 -7.13 -49.38 16.74
N ASP A 933 -7.33 -50.21 17.76
CA ASP A 933 -6.89 -49.91 19.13
C ASP A 933 -5.37 -49.66 19.15
N ASN A 934 -4.95 -48.63 19.89
CA ASN A 934 -3.55 -48.23 19.96
C ASN A 934 -3.19 -47.58 21.30
N PHE A 935 -1.89 -47.49 21.54
CA PHE A 935 -1.30 -46.58 22.52
C PHE A 935 -0.17 -45.77 21.88
N LEU A 936 0.31 -44.74 22.57
CA LEU A 936 1.38 -43.88 22.08
C LEU A 936 2.68 -44.17 22.79
N ILE A 937 3.79 -44.06 22.05
CA ILE A 937 5.11 -43.84 22.61
C ILE A 937 5.57 -42.44 22.20
N VAL A 938 5.94 -41.63 23.18
CA VAL A 938 6.44 -40.28 22.98
C VAL A 938 7.90 -40.23 23.40
N SER A 939 8.78 -39.77 22.52
CA SER A 939 10.21 -39.62 22.76
C SER A 939 10.61 -38.17 22.65
N VAL A 940 11.27 -37.66 23.68
CA VAL A 940 11.83 -36.30 23.73
C VAL A 940 13.34 -36.41 23.61
N ILE A 941 13.92 -35.82 22.56
CA ILE A 941 15.36 -35.88 22.26
C ILE A 941 15.84 -34.47 22.00
N LYS A 942 16.72 -33.94 22.86
CA LYS A 942 17.24 -32.55 22.76
C LYS A 942 16.12 -31.49 22.64
N GLY A 943 15.00 -31.72 23.33
CA GLY A 943 13.83 -30.84 23.32
C GLY A 943 12.84 -31.05 22.16
N ALA A 944 13.18 -31.88 21.15
CA ALA A 944 12.25 -32.22 20.08
C ALA A 944 11.38 -33.43 20.46
N VAL A 945 10.07 -33.35 20.20
CA VAL A 945 9.08 -34.38 20.58
C VAL A 945 8.68 -35.21 19.37
N GLN A 946 8.83 -36.53 19.44
CA GLN A 946 8.33 -37.49 18.44
C GLN A 946 7.26 -38.37 19.06
N ILE A 947 6.17 -38.62 18.35
CA ILE A 947 5.00 -39.37 18.80
C ILE A 947 4.77 -40.55 17.85
N PHE A 948 4.69 -41.76 18.41
CA PHE A 948 4.53 -43.00 17.67
C PHE A 948 3.22 -43.68 18.06
N PHE A 949 2.39 -44.00 17.06
CA PHE A 949 1.20 -44.82 17.22
C PHE A 949 1.59 -46.30 17.18
N VAL A 950 1.26 -47.02 18.25
CA VAL A 950 1.51 -48.46 18.38
C VAL A 950 0.17 -49.20 18.34
N PRO A 951 -0.12 -49.95 17.26
CA PRO A 951 -1.32 -50.75 17.17
C PRO A 951 -1.27 -51.93 18.15
N LEU A 952 -2.43 -52.28 18.72
CA LEU A 952 -2.56 -53.40 19.65
C LEU A 952 -2.85 -54.74 18.96
N ASN A 953 -3.36 -54.72 17.72
CA ASN A 953 -3.63 -55.93 16.94
C ASN A 953 -2.46 -56.37 16.06
#